data_AF-D8RBD9-F1
#
_entry.id   AF-D8RBD9-F1
#
_cell.length_a   1.000
_cell.length_b   1.000
_cell.length_c   1.000
_cell.angle_alpha   90.00
_cell.angle_beta   90.00
_cell.angle_gamma   90.00
#
_symmetry.space_group_name_H-M   'P 1'
#
loop_
_entity.id
_entity.type
_entity.pdbx_description
1 polymer ?
#
loop_
_entity_poly.entity_id
_entity_poly.type
_entity_poly.pdbx_seq_one_letter_code
_entity_poly.pdbx_strand_id
1 'polypeptide(L)'
;MARLEIRVAALVFLLALSRFRCDEEEISRKTYIVRMDKGAMPAIFRTHESWYESTLAAASGIHAAAPAAEFIHIYNTAMHGFAAKMSARQAAALESAPGFIHMFPDSAKKLHTTYSPQFLHLEQSNHAPSLLWKDSTYGSEAIVGIFDTGVWPQSQSFDDRKMSPVPSRWKGTCQAGPGFDPKLCNRKLIGARFFYRGYEAMSGPINDTTEFKSPRDSDGHGTHTASTAAGRDVYRADLLGFAAGTARGMAPKARIAAYKVCWQSGCFDSDILAAFDRAVSDGVDVISLSVGGGVMPYYLDSIAIGSFAAMERGIFVACSGGNEGPTDMSVTNIAPWITTVGASTMDRSFPANVKLGNGMVIQGIVFCERGSNPRVEKGYNVLQAGGAGMILANAVADGEGLVADSHLLPATAVGARSGSVIRKYMHSTRNPTATIEFLGTVYGSGNAPVIASFSSRGPNPETPEILKPDLVAPGVNILASWTGDAGPTGLSADTRRVKFNILSGTSMACPHVSGLAALLKSAHPTWSPAAIRSALMTTSTMEGKSGHVIGDEATSNSSTPFDFGSGLVDPVSALDPGLVYDLSVRDYERFLCGLNYSSRARSTVTRSHFSCSKDSTTRDRPSSLNYPSFSVVFDLSQKAYTTTVSRTVTNVGPAKSLYTARVVAPRGVEITVKPSKLEFQKRNQKMEFQMSITAKSSRSVAAGESETQFGVLIWSNTRGGRQMVQSPIAISRQQPF
;
A
#
# COMPACT_ATOMS: atom_id res chain seq x y z
N MET A 1 7.17 25.65 62.81
CA MET A 1 6.95 26.45 61.57
C MET A 1 7.41 25.65 60.35
N ALA A 2 8.72 25.43 60.14
CA ALA A 2 9.33 24.68 59.02
C ALA A 2 8.51 23.58 58.29
N ARG A 3 7.89 22.62 58.99
CA ARG A 3 7.06 21.55 58.36
C ARG A 3 5.80 22.06 57.63
N LEU A 4 5.33 23.27 57.92
CA LEU A 4 4.20 23.91 57.24
C LEU A 4 4.68 24.63 55.98
N GLU A 5 5.78 25.38 56.06
CA GLU A 5 6.37 26.14 54.95
C GLU A 5 6.79 25.21 53.80
N ILE A 6 7.40 24.06 54.10
CA ILE A 6 7.78 23.05 53.09
C ILE A 6 6.53 22.51 52.36
N ARG A 7 5.39 22.34 53.05
CA ARG A 7 4.14 21.88 52.43
C ARG A 7 3.49 22.96 51.56
N VAL A 8 3.52 24.22 51.97
CA VAL A 8 3.04 25.35 51.16
C VAL A 8 3.92 25.52 49.91
N ALA A 9 5.24 25.48 50.06
CA ALA A 9 6.19 25.57 48.94
C ALA A 9 5.97 24.42 47.92
N ALA A 10 5.81 23.18 48.38
CA ALA A 10 5.53 22.05 47.50
C ALA A 10 4.17 22.19 46.77
N LEU A 11 3.14 22.71 47.44
CA LEU A 11 1.83 22.94 46.82
C LEU A 11 1.88 24.04 45.76
N VAL A 12 2.60 25.15 46.04
CA VAL A 12 2.84 26.24 45.08
C VAL A 12 3.66 25.75 43.89
N PHE A 13 4.67 24.91 44.11
CA PHE A 13 5.49 24.35 43.03
C PHE A 13 4.68 23.39 42.13
N LEU A 14 3.81 22.57 42.71
CA LEU A 14 2.88 21.72 41.95
C LEU A 14 1.84 22.54 41.16
N LEU A 15 1.30 23.62 41.74
CA LEU A 15 0.39 24.54 41.05
C LEU A 15 1.07 25.37 39.95
N ALA A 16 2.36 25.65 40.09
CA ALA A 16 3.17 26.23 39.02
C ALA A 16 3.39 25.22 37.88
N LEU A 17 3.80 23.99 38.20
CA LEU A 17 4.00 22.91 37.21
C LEU A 17 2.72 22.54 36.46
N SER A 18 1.55 22.58 37.10
CA SER A 18 0.27 22.36 36.40
C SER A 18 -0.11 23.50 35.47
N ARG A 19 0.29 24.75 35.76
CA ARG A 19 0.11 25.89 34.84
C ARG A 19 1.06 25.79 33.65
N PHE A 20 2.36 25.59 33.90
CA PHE A 20 3.36 25.42 32.84
C PHE A 20 3.01 24.30 31.84
N ARG A 21 2.50 23.15 32.33
CA ARG A 21 2.04 22.07 31.43
C ARG A 21 0.78 22.43 30.61
N CYS A 22 -0.07 23.32 31.12
CA CYS A 22 -1.24 23.77 30.38
C CYS A 22 -0.83 24.76 29.27
N ASP A 23 0.06 25.71 29.59
CA ASP A 23 0.60 26.67 28.61
C ASP A 23 1.36 25.97 27.45
N GLU A 24 2.14 24.90 27.72
CA GLU A 24 2.86 24.17 26.65
C GLU A 24 1.92 23.47 25.64
N GLU A 25 0.83 22.85 26.08
CA GLU A 25 -0.14 22.25 25.16
C GLU A 25 -0.95 23.31 24.38
N GLU A 26 -1.22 24.48 24.97
CA GLU A 26 -1.98 25.55 24.30
C GLU A 26 -1.15 26.36 23.29
N ILE A 27 0.17 26.46 23.48
CA ILE A 27 1.09 27.14 22.55
C ILE A 27 1.48 26.24 21.37
N SER A 28 1.40 24.90 21.53
CA SER A 28 1.78 23.93 20.49
C SER A 28 0.87 24.01 19.25
N ARG A 29 1.42 24.48 18.12
CA ARG A 29 0.71 24.58 16.83
C ARG A 29 0.92 23.31 16.00
N LYS A 30 -0.17 22.64 15.64
CA LYS A 30 -0.18 21.44 14.78
C LYS A 30 -0.75 21.79 13.40
N THR A 31 -0.41 20.99 12.39
CA THR A 31 -1.11 21.02 11.10
C THR A 31 -2.41 20.25 11.20
N TYR A 32 -3.51 20.90 10.80
CA TYR A 32 -4.83 20.29 10.72
C TYR A 32 -5.38 20.36 9.30
N ILE A 33 -6.04 19.29 8.87
CA ILE A 33 -6.74 19.18 7.60
C ILE A 33 -8.22 19.43 7.87
N VAL A 34 -8.69 20.60 7.45
CA VAL A 34 -10.05 21.13 7.64
C VAL A 34 -10.88 20.89 6.39
N ARG A 35 -12.13 20.44 6.60
CA ARG A 35 -13.06 20.08 5.55
C ARG A 35 -14.30 20.94 5.60
N MET A 36 -14.71 21.45 4.43
CA MET A 36 -15.80 22.41 4.27
C MET A 36 -16.84 21.89 3.27
N ASP A 37 -18.10 22.29 3.45
CA ASP A 37 -19.19 22.03 2.53
C ASP A 37 -19.14 22.99 1.35
N LYS A 38 -18.84 22.47 0.15
CA LYS A 38 -18.81 23.27 -1.08
C LYS A 38 -20.12 24.03 -1.34
N GLY A 39 -21.26 23.45 -0.96
CA GLY A 39 -22.59 24.04 -1.15
C GLY A 39 -22.95 25.12 -0.14
N ALA A 40 -22.26 25.19 1.01
CA ALA A 40 -22.53 26.15 2.07
C ALA A 40 -21.78 27.48 1.91
N MET A 41 -21.05 27.69 0.81
CA MET A 41 -20.31 28.94 0.55
C MET A 41 -21.26 30.14 0.55
N PRO A 42 -21.10 31.12 1.47
CA PRO A 42 -21.95 32.29 1.50
C PRO A 42 -21.82 33.12 0.22
N ALA A 43 -22.95 33.57 -0.34
CA ALA A 43 -23.02 34.23 -1.66
C ALA A 43 -22.24 35.56 -1.80
N ILE A 44 -21.66 36.06 -0.71
CA ILE A 44 -20.73 37.20 -0.71
C ILE A 44 -19.34 36.83 -1.27
N PHE A 45 -18.95 35.55 -1.19
CA PHE A 45 -17.66 35.07 -1.68
C PHE A 45 -17.74 34.66 -3.15
N ARG A 46 -16.71 35.03 -3.92
CA ARG A 46 -16.62 34.70 -5.36
C ARG A 46 -15.94 33.36 -5.62
N THR A 47 -15.09 32.90 -4.71
CA THR A 47 -14.37 31.62 -4.78
C THR A 47 -14.31 30.95 -3.42
N HIS A 48 -14.29 29.61 -3.41
CA HIS A 48 -14.09 28.82 -2.18
C HIS A 48 -12.79 29.19 -1.45
N GLU A 49 -11.75 29.55 -2.20
CA GLU A 49 -10.49 30.12 -1.70
C GLU A 49 -10.72 31.37 -0.84
N SER A 50 -11.35 32.42 -1.36
CA SER A 50 -11.66 33.65 -0.60
C SER A 50 -12.54 33.41 0.62
N TRP A 51 -13.41 32.40 0.58
CA TRP A 51 -14.25 32.00 1.71
C TRP A 51 -13.43 31.29 2.80
N TYR A 52 -12.57 30.34 2.43
CA TYR A 52 -11.73 29.61 3.38
C TYR A 52 -10.69 30.54 4.05
N GLU A 53 -10.08 31.45 3.29
CA GLU A 53 -9.17 32.48 3.82
C GLU A 53 -9.86 33.36 4.87
N SER A 54 -11.05 33.89 4.54
CA SER A 54 -11.84 34.68 5.48
C SER A 54 -12.28 33.88 6.72
N THR A 55 -12.54 32.57 6.56
CA THR A 55 -12.92 31.67 7.65
C THR A 55 -11.74 31.42 8.60
N LEU A 56 -10.54 31.18 8.08
CA LEU A 56 -9.31 31.00 8.88
C LEU A 56 -8.88 32.29 9.57
N ALA A 57 -9.05 33.44 8.91
CA ALA A 57 -8.82 34.76 9.50
C ALA A 57 -9.79 35.03 10.66
N ALA A 58 -11.07 34.70 10.52
CA ALA A 58 -12.06 34.85 11.60
C ALA A 58 -11.71 34.01 12.84
N ALA A 59 -11.30 32.74 12.66
CA ALA A 59 -10.83 31.89 13.76
C ALA A 59 -9.52 32.38 14.41
N SER A 60 -8.68 33.11 13.65
CA SER A 60 -7.47 33.74 14.19
C SER A 60 -7.75 35.01 15.00
N GLY A 61 -8.80 35.76 14.66
CA GLY A 61 -9.12 37.07 15.26
C GLY A 61 -9.58 37.05 16.73
N ILE A 62 -9.77 35.87 17.33
CA ILE A 62 -10.33 35.70 18.68
C ILE A 62 -9.31 36.00 19.79
N HIS A 63 -7.99 35.96 19.50
CA HIS A 63 -6.94 36.36 20.46
C HIS A 63 -5.77 37.08 19.78
N ALA A 64 -5.58 38.36 20.11
CA ALA A 64 -4.47 39.19 19.62
C ALA A 64 -3.06 38.77 20.15
N ALA A 65 -2.96 37.78 21.03
CA ALA A 65 -1.71 37.31 21.62
C ALA A 65 -1.18 36.00 21.02
N ALA A 66 -1.93 35.34 20.13
CA ALA A 66 -1.53 34.10 19.47
C ALA A 66 -1.04 34.37 18.03
N PRO A 67 -0.01 33.65 17.54
CA PRO A 67 0.38 33.71 16.13
C PRO A 67 -0.80 33.34 15.21
N ALA A 68 -1.03 34.14 14.16
CA ALA A 68 -2.11 33.93 13.21
C ALA A 68 -2.04 32.53 12.56
N ALA A 69 -3.20 31.90 12.34
CA ALA A 69 -3.27 30.60 11.69
C ALA A 69 -2.77 30.69 10.24
N GLU A 70 -1.96 29.73 9.83
CA GLU A 70 -1.18 29.80 8.59
C GLU A 70 -1.78 28.86 7.55
N PHE A 71 -2.02 29.39 6.34
CA PHE A 71 -2.72 28.68 5.27
C PHE A 71 -1.75 27.81 4.45
N ILE A 72 -1.98 26.50 4.40
CA ILE A 72 -1.06 25.53 3.78
C ILE A 72 -1.53 25.17 2.36
N HIS A 73 -2.68 24.53 2.23
CA HIS A 73 -3.23 24.01 0.96
C HIS A 73 -4.73 24.22 0.88
N ILE A 74 -5.26 24.39 -0.34
CA ILE A 74 -6.70 24.38 -0.62
C ILE A 74 -7.04 23.15 -1.48
N TYR A 75 -8.10 22.45 -1.10
CA TYR A 75 -8.61 21.28 -1.83
C TYR A 75 -9.93 21.63 -2.53
N ASN A 76 -10.02 21.30 -3.81
CA ASN A 76 -11.13 21.68 -4.68
C ASN A 76 -11.70 20.51 -5.53
N THR A 77 -11.11 19.33 -5.43
CA THR A 77 -11.44 18.13 -6.21
C THR A 77 -11.47 16.88 -5.33
N ALA A 78 -10.34 16.51 -4.72
CA ALA A 78 -10.21 15.28 -3.91
C ALA A 78 -10.72 15.47 -2.47
N MET A 79 -10.75 16.71 -2.00
CA MET A 79 -11.55 17.14 -0.85
C MET A 79 -12.10 18.54 -1.16
N HIS A 80 -13.03 19.03 -0.34
CA HIS A 80 -13.39 20.45 -0.27
C HIS A 80 -13.01 20.98 1.11
N GLY A 81 -12.18 22.03 1.15
CA GLY A 81 -11.63 22.59 2.38
C GLY A 81 -10.17 22.98 2.23
N PHE A 82 -9.40 22.93 3.32
CA PHE A 82 -8.02 23.40 3.37
C PHE A 82 -7.18 22.69 4.45
N ALA A 83 -5.86 22.76 4.34
CA ALA A 83 -4.97 22.50 5.48
C ALA A 83 -4.42 23.82 6.01
N ALA A 84 -4.25 23.89 7.34
CA ALA A 84 -3.67 25.06 8.00
C ALA A 84 -2.95 24.68 9.30
N LYS A 85 -1.92 25.45 9.67
CA LYS A 85 -1.18 25.30 10.92
C LYS A 85 -1.77 26.22 11.99
N MET A 86 -2.20 25.66 13.10
CA MET A 86 -3.02 26.37 14.09
C MET A 86 -2.85 25.79 15.51
N SER A 87 -3.18 26.57 16.53
CA SER A 87 -3.26 26.09 17.92
C SER A 87 -4.58 25.33 18.17
N ALA A 88 -4.65 24.56 19.25
CA ALA A 88 -5.87 23.82 19.62
C ALA A 88 -7.09 24.73 19.81
N ARG A 89 -6.92 25.96 20.32
CA ARG A 89 -8.02 26.94 20.44
C ARG A 89 -8.51 27.46 19.07
N GLN A 90 -7.59 27.75 18.15
CA GLN A 90 -7.93 28.17 16.77
C GLN A 90 -8.65 27.04 16.02
N ALA A 91 -8.21 25.80 16.22
CA ALA A 91 -8.85 24.60 15.72
C ALA A 91 -10.29 24.47 16.24
N ALA A 92 -10.50 24.56 17.57
CA ALA A 92 -11.83 24.51 18.18
C ALA A 92 -12.75 25.66 17.71
N ALA A 93 -12.22 26.86 17.47
CA ALA A 93 -13.00 27.98 16.94
C ALA A 93 -13.53 27.74 15.52
N LEU A 94 -12.78 27.02 14.68
CA LEU A 94 -13.24 26.61 13.34
C LEU A 94 -14.41 25.63 13.40
N GLU A 95 -14.64 24.93 14.52
CA GLU A 95 -15.74 23.96 14.61
C GLU A 95 -17.13 24.59 14.52
N SER A 96 -17.23 25.88 14.85
CA SER A 96 -18.45 26.69 14.73
C SER A 96 -18.55 27.47 13.41
N ALA A 97 -17.59 27.32 12.49
CA ALA A 97 -17.60 28.07 11.23
C ALA A 97 -18.73 27.61 10.28
N PRO A 98 -19.41 28.54 9.57
CA PRO A 98 -20.37 28.17 8.53
C PRO A 98 -19.76 27.20 7.52
N GLY A 99 -20.47 26.11 7.23
CA GLY A 99 -20.01 25.09 6.28
C GLY A 99 -18.94 24.12 6.78
N PHE A 100 -18.50 24.19 8.05
CA PHE A 100 -17.48 23.27 8.58
C PHE A 100 -17.99 21.82 8.71
N ILE A 101 -17.33 20.88 8.01
CA ILE A 101 -17.66 19.44 8.00
C ILE A 101 -16.74 18.62 8.91
N HIS A 102 -15.43 18.81 8.90
CA HIS A 102 -14.53 18.00 9.75
C HIS A 102 -13.14 18.62 9.90
N MET A 103 -12.36 18.14 10.88
CA MET A 103 -10.97 18.48 11.06
C MET A 103 -10.20 17.31 11.67
N PHE A 104 -8.96 17.08 11.22
CA PHE A 104 -8.08 16.05 11.78
C PHE A 104 -6.60 16.44 11.65
N PRO A 105 -5.69 15.97 12.54
CA PRO A 105 -4.27 16.28 12.47
C PRO A 105 -3.55 15.50 11.35
N ASP A 106 -2.42 16.05 10.88
CA ASP A 106 -1.59 15.51 9.80
C ASP A 106 -0.52 14.49 10.29
N SER A 107 -0.18 13.46 9.49
CA SER A 107 0.72 12.35 9.89
C SER A 107 1.56 11.74 8.75
N ALA A 108 2.64 11.01 9.10
CA ALA A 108 3.72 10.57 8.18
C ALA A 108 3.72 9.05 7.83
N LYS A 109 4.28 8.67 6.65
CA LYS A 109 4.23 7.31 6.01
C LYS A 109 5.62 6.78 5.51
N LYS A 110 5.78 5.48 5.13
CA LYS A 110 7.07 4.73 4.85
C LYS A 110 7.22 3.99 3.46
N LEU A 111 8.41 3.39 3.16
CA LEU A 111 9.02 3.09 1.81
C LEU A 111 9.94 1.81 1.69
N HIS A 112 10.05 1.09 0.52
CA HIS A 112 10.93 -0.11 0.21
C HIS A 112 11.35 -0.29 -1.32
N THR A 113 11.67 -1.45 -2.03
CA THR A 113 11.63 -1.62 -3.59
C THR A 113 12.09 -2.94 -4.36
N THR A 114 11.33 -3.52 -5.35
CA THR A 114 11.62 -3.62 -6.84
C THR A 114 11.78 -4.77 -7.97
N TYR A 115 11.04 -5.88 -8.36
CA TYR A 115 11.33 -6.71 -9.65
C TYR A 115 10.38 -7.80 -10.35
N SER A 116 9.06 -7.81 -10.42
CA SER A 116 8.32 -9.08 -10.77
C SER A 116 8.22 -9.69 -12.21
N PRO A 117 8.61 -9.10 -13.37
CA PRO A 117 7.87 -9.35 -14.63
C PRO A 117 7.81 -10.79 -15.17
N GLN A 118 8.94 -11.50 -15.18
CA GLN A 118 9.05 -12.86 -15.76
C GLN A 118 8.39 -13.92 -14.86
N PHE A 119 8.47 -13.71 -13.54
CA PHE A 119 7.81 -14.55 -12.54
C PHE A 119 6.28 -14.46 -12.63
N LEU A 120 5.73 -13.34 -13.12
CA LEU A 120 4.29 -13.15 -13.37
C LEU A 120 3.86 -13.49 -14.81
N HIS A 121 4.68 -14.22 -15.57
CA HIS A 121 4.36 -14.74 -16.92
C HIS A 121 3.96 -13.69 -17.98
N LEU A 122 4.26 -12.40 -17.75
CA LEU A 122 4.09 -11.34 -18.75
C LEU A 122 5.01 -11.54 -19.97
N GLU A 123 6.14 -12.18 -19.74
CA GLU A 123 7.12 -12.63 -20.72
C GLU A 123 7.23 -14.17 -20.64
N GLN A 124 7.20 -14.83 -21.80
CA GLN A 124 7.42 -16.27 -21.88
C GLN A 124 8.92 -16.62 -21.70
N SER A 125 9.25 -17.86 -21.37
CA SER A 125 10.64 -18.30 -21.13
C SER A 125 11.57 -18.05 -22.33
N ASN A 126 11.05 -18.15 -23.55
CA ASN A 126 11.73 -17.81 -24.81
C ASN A 126 11.79 -16.28 -25.10
N HIS A 127 11.47 -15.43 -24.13
CA HIS A 127 11.37 -13.98 -24.23
C HIS A 127 10.28 -13.47 -25.19
N ALA A 128 9.31 -14.31 -25.55
CA ALA A 128 8.16 -13.88 -26.35
C ALA A 128 7.13 -13.13 -25.48
N PRO A 129 6.54 -12.02 -25.98
CA PRO A 129 5.55 -11.26 -25.23
C PRO A 129 4.20 -11.99 -25.11
N SER A 130 3.62 -11.96 -23.90
CA SER A 130 2.28 -12.48 -23.58
C SER A 130 1.17 -11.81 -24.40
N LEU A 131 -0.03 -12.41 -24.39
CA LEU A 131 -1.24 -11.81 -24.97
C LEU A 131 -1.56 -10.46 -24.32
N LEU A 132 -1.50 -10.35 -22.99
CA LEU A 132 -1.76 -9.09 -22.29
C LEU A 132 -0.88 -7.94 -22.79
N TRP A 133 0.42 -8.15 -23.02
CA TRP A 133 1.30 -7.11 -23.58
C TRP A 133 0.96 -6.75 -25.03
N LYS A 134 0.52 -7.70 -25.86
CA LYS A 134 0.07 -7.43 -27.23
C LYS A 134 -1.23 -6.63 -27.23
N ASP A 135 -2.24 -7.14 -26.54
CA ASP A 135 -3.63 -6.66 -26.63
C ASP A 135 -3.84 -5.33 -25.89
N SER A 136 -3.08 -5.08 -24.82
CA SER A 136 -3.01 -3.75 -24.16
C SER A 136 -2.10 -2.73 -24.90
N THR A 137 -1.45 -3.13 -26.00
CA THR A 137 -0.35 -2.37 -26.63
C THR A 137 0.72 -1.95 -25.62
N TYR A 138 1.09 -2.84 -24.69
CA TYR A 138 2.01 -2.61 -23.56
C TYR A 138 1.62 -1.43 -22.64
N GLY A 139 0.34 -1.04 -22.67
CA GLY A 139 -0.24 0.06 -21.90
C GLY A 139 -0.11 1.45 -22.51
N SER A 140 0.13 1.61 -23.82
CA SER A 140 0.59 2.89 -24.43
C SER A 140 -0.27 4.12 -24.16
N GLU A 141 -1.57 3.93 -23.95
CA GLU A 141 -2.53 5.02 -23.74
C GLU A 141 -2.85 5.27 -22.26
N ALA A 142 -2.45 4.39 -21.35
CA ALA A 142 -2.66 4.55 -19.91
C ALA A 142 -1.60 5.46 -19.26
N ILE A 143 -2.01 6.18 -18.23
CA ILE A 143 -1.20 7.13 -17.46
C ILE A 143 -1.22 6.70 -16.00
N VAL A 144 -0.04 6.37 -15.46
CA VAL A 144 0.17 5.97 -14.06
C VAL A 144 0.70 7.15 -13.26
N GLY A 145 -0.06 7.60 -12.29
CA GLY A 145 0.39 8.51 -11.23
C GLY A 145 1.20 7.75 -10.19
N ILE A 146 2.39 8.23 -9.85
CA ILE A 146 3.29 7.66 -8.83
C ILE A 146 3.38 8.66 -7.67
N PHE A 147 2.89 8.27 -6.50
CA PHE A 147 2.81 9.12 -5.29
C PHE A 147 3.90 8.69 -4.31
N ASP A 148 4.98 9.46 -4.24
CA ASP A 148 6.27 8.92 -3.78
C ASP A 148 7.31 10.01 -3.42
N THR A 149 8.61 9.68 -3.34
CA THR A 149 9.76 10.60 -3.13
C THR A 149 10.14 11.41 -4.36
N GLY A 150 9.45 11.23 -5.49
CA GLY A 150 9.67 11.96 -6.75
C GLY A 150 10.11 11.03 -7.89
N VAL A 151 10.91 11.55 -8.82
CA VAL A 151 11.49 10.76 -9.91
C VAL A 151 12.90 11.25 -10.29
N TRP A 152 13.78 10.34 -10.71
CA TRP A 152 15.08 10.65 -11.33
C TRP A 152 14.98 10.56 -12.86
N PRO A 153 14.65 11.65 -13.59
CA PRO A 153 14.26 11.60 -15.00
C PRO A 153 15.39 11.15 -15.94
N GLN A 154 16.66 11.22 -15.51
CA GLN A 154 17.82 10.73 -16.27
C GLN A 154 17.93 9.19 -16.29
N SER A 155 17.09 8.45 -15.57
CA SER A 155 17.08 6.98 -15.64
C SER A 155 16.69 6.48 -17.03
N GLN A 156 17.42 5.47 -17.53
CA GLN A 156 17.14 4.83 -18.82
C GLN A 156 15.75 4.16 -18.87
N SER A 157 15.15 3.88 -17.71
CA SER A 157 13.76 3.40 -17.58
C SER A 157 12.70 4.46 -17.95
N PHE A 158 13.07 5.74 -18.04
CA PHE A 158 12.19 6.86 -18.37
C PHE A 158 12.51 7.53 -19.72
N ASP A 159 13.35 6.87 -20.52
CA ASP A 159 13.54 7.17 -21.93
C ASP A 159 12.23 7.04 -22.74
N ASP A 160 12.10 7.77 -23.85
CA ASP A 160 10.86 7.80 -24.65
C ASP A 160 11.00 7.27 -26.10
N ARG A 161 12.11 6.56 -26.41
CA ARG A 161 12.36 6.00 -27.75
C ARG A 161 11.17 5.16 -28.21
N LYS A 162 10.68 5.50 -29.42
CA LYS A 162 9.56 4.84 -30.11
C LYS A 162 8.21 4.92 -29.37
N MET A 163 8.01 5.90 -28.48
CA MET A 163 6.70 6.21 -27.92
C MET A 163 5.90 7.18 -28.82
N SER A 164 4.58 6.97 -28.87
CA SER A 164 3.63 7.90 -29.48
C SER A 164 3.60 9.24 -28.72
N PRO A 165 3.06 10.32 -29.31
CA PRO A 165 2.80 11.58 -28.60
C PRO A 165 2.05 11.36 -27.28
N VAL A 166 2.13 12.34 -26.38
CA VAL A 166 1.39 12.32 -25.11
C VAL A 166 -0.12 12.33 -25.40
N PRO A 167 -0.94 11.51 -24.72
CA PRO A 167 -2.39 11.49 -24.97
C PRO A 167 -3.02 12.87 -24.77
N SER A 168 -3.79 13.37 -25.74
CA SER A 168 -4.34 14.74 -25.75
C SER A 168 -5.32 15.07 -24.60
N ARG A 169 -5.79 14.05 -23.88
CA ARG A 169 -6.59 14.17 -22.65
C ARG A 169 -5.79 14.59 -21.40
N TRP A 170 -4.46 14.48 -21.46
CA TRP A 170 -3.55 14.79 -20.36
C TRP A 170 -3.49 16.30 -20.10
N LYS A 171 -3.60 16.71 -18.84
CA LYS A 171 -3.63 18.12 -18.41
C LYS A 171 -2.55 18.47 -17.39
N GLY A 172 -1.81 17.49 -16.90
CA GLY A 172 -0.73 17.71 -15.94
C GLY A 172 0.49 18.38 -16.56
N THR A 173 1.32 18.95 -15.69
CA THR A 173 2.47 19.77 -16.07
C THR A 173 3.76 19.21 -15.45
N CYS A 174 4.89 19.67 -15.95
CA CYS A 174 6.19 19.45 -15.31
C CYS A 174 6.65 20.73 -14.60
N GLN A 175 6.70 20.66 -13.29
CA GLN A 175 6.95 21.76 -12.37
C GLN A 175 8.46 21.98 -12.22
N ALA A 176 8.92 23.20 -12.46
CA ALA A 176 10.32 23.55 -12.27
C ALA A 176 10.70 23.56 -10.78
N GLY A 177 11.99 23.32 -10.50
CA GLY A 177 12.58 23.50 -9.17
C GLY A 177 14.09 23.17 -9.17
N PRO A 178 14.77 23.22 -8.02
CA PRO A 178 16.16 22.83 -7.88
C PRO A 178 16.45 21.46 -8.52
N GLY A 179 17.43 21.43 -9.43
CA GLY A 179 17.81 20.24 -10.20
C GLY A 179 16.79 19.75 -11.24
N PHE A 180 15.63 20.40 -11.44
CA PHE A 180 14.57 19.93 -12.33
C PHE A 180 14.11 21.02 -13.34
N ASP A 181 14.67 20.99 -14.55
CA ASP A 181 14.11 21.70 -15.72
C ASP A 181 12.86 20.95 -16.21
N PRO A 182 11.71 21.61 -16.44
CA PRO A 182 10.51 21.00 -17.05
C PRO A 182 10.78 20.19 -18.34
N LYS A 183 11.81 20.53 -19.12
CA LYS A 183 12.26 19.80 -20.33
C LYS A 183 12.81 18.41 -20.05
N LEU A 184 12.99 18.03 -18.78
CA LEU A 184 13.32 16.66 -18.38
C LEU A 184 12.12 15.72 -18.50
N CYS A 185 10.91 16.25 -18.65
CA CYS A 185 9.76 15.49 -19.11
C CYS A 185 9.78 15.27 -20.63
N ASN A 186 9.23 14.13 -21.04
CA ASN A 186 9.26 13.62 -22.40
C ASN A 186 7.96 12.82 -22.67
N ARG A 187 7.88 12.00 -23.73
CA ARG A 187 6.68 11.16 -23.99
C ARG A 187 6.50 9.99 -23.02
N LYS A 188 7.46 9.75 -22.11
CA LYS A 188 7.44 8.70 -21.10
C LYS A 188 7.07 9.24 -19.72
N LEU A 189 7.89 10.15 -19.17
CA LEU A 189 7.57 10.95 -18.00
C LEU A 189 6.86 12.22 -18.48
N ILE A 190 5.53 12.21 -18.44
CA ILE A 190 4.68 13.27 -19.03
C ILE A 190 4.25 14.33 -18.02
N GLY A 191 4.53 14.11 -16.74
CA GLY A 191 4.12 14.95 -15.62
C GLY A 191 5.07 14.80 -14.45
N ALA A 192 5.35 15.90 -13.75
CA ALA A 192 6.21 15.92 -12.58
C ALA A 192 5.80 17.09 -11.67
N ARG A 193 5.28 16.78 -10.49
CA ARG A 193 4.85 17.75 -9.46
C ARG A 193 5.47 17.41 -8.11
N PHE A 194 5.48 18.38 -7.20
CA PHE A 194 5.89 18.16 -5.81
C PHE A 194 5.04 18.97 -4.84
N PHE A 195 4.76 18.37 -3.68
CA PHE A 195 3.90 18.86 -2.61
C PHE A 195 4.70 18.76 -1.32
N TYR A 196 4.88 19.89 -0.64
CA TYR A 196 5.81 20.04 0.49
C TYR A 196 5.27 20.92 1.61
N ARG A 197 4.08 21.49 1.49
CA ARG A 197 3.64 22.52 2.46
C ARG A 197 3.14 21.88 3.75
N GLY A 198 2.62 20.65 3.68
CA GLY A 198 2.35 19.83 4.87
C GLY A 198 3.64 19.50 5.61
N TYR A 199 4.65 19.05 4.87
CA TYR A 199 6.02 18.86 5.37
C TYR A 199 6.56 20.13 6.05
N GLU A 200 6.61 21.26 5.36
CA GLU A 200 7.24 22.48 5.92
C GLU A 200 6.44 23.06 7.10
N ALA A 201 5.12 22.88 7.12
CA ALA A 201 4.30 23.24 8.26
C ALA A 201 4.57 22.36 9.49
N MET A 202 4.91 21.08 9.34
CA MET A 202 5.20 20.20 10.49
C MET A 202 6.69 20.17 10.88
N SER A 203 7.57 19.89 9.92
CA SER A 203 9.01 19.64 10.13
C SER A 203 9.89 20.88 9.97
N GLY A 204 9.36 22.01 9.51
CA GLY A 204 10.16 23.18 9.12
C GLY A 204 10.69 23.08 7.68
N PRO A 205 11.45 24.09 7.21
CA PRO A 205 11.86 24.19 5.81
C PRO A 205 12.63 22.96 5.33
N ILE A 206 12.44 22.60 4.06
CA ILE A 206 13.22 21.53 3.40
C ILE A 206 14.71 21.88 3.45
N ASN A 207 15.53 20.90 3.84
CA ASN A 207 16.96 21.02 3.80
C ASN A 207 17.45 20.83 2.34
N ASP A 208 17.57 21.93 1.59
CA ASP A 208 18.06 21.95 0.21
C ASP A 208 19.53 21.45 0.05
N THR A 209 20.22 21.08 1.13
CA THR A 209 21.53 20.39 1.07
C THR A 209 21.43 18.86 1.03
N THR A 210 20.28 18.27 1.39
CA THR A 210 20.05 16.81 1.41
C THR A 210 18.86 16.36 0.56
N GLU A 211 17.99 17.28 0.14
CA GLU A 211 16.87 17.00 -0.75
C GLU A 211 16.68 18.10 -1.78
N PHE A 212 16.06 17.76 -2.92
CA PHE A 212 15.61 18.76 -3.89
C PHE A 212 14.18 19.18 -3.58
N LYS A 213 13.95 20.48 -3.35
CA LYS A 213 12.60 21.11 -3.33
C LYS A 213 11.99 21.20 -4.75
N SER A 214 11.90 20.07 -5.43
CA SER A 214 11.43 19.88 -6.80
C SER A 214 10.84 18.47 -6.98
N PRO A 215 10.37 18.06 -8.18
CA PRO A 215 9.96 16.67 -8.42
C PRO A 215 11.12 15.66 -8.43
N ARG A 216 12.38 16.09 -8.23
CA ARG A 216 13.56 15.21 -8.27
C ARG A 216 13.63 14.33 -7.03
N ASP A 217 13.93 13.06 -7.29
CA ASP A 217 14.13 12.03 -6.27
C ASP A 217 15.58 12.02 -5.74
N SER A 218 15.76 12.47 -4.51
CA SER A 218 17.00 12.39 -3.73
C SER A 218 17.14 11.09 -2.93
N ASP A 219 16.03 10.40 -2.65
CA ASP A 219 15.99 9.15 -1.89
C ASP A 219 16.29 7.92 -2.77
N GLY A 220 15.56 7.79 -3.87
CA GLY A 220 15.63 6.69 -4.83
C GLY A 220 14.34 5.86 -4.93
N HIS A 221 13.51 5.83 -3.89
CA HIS A 221 12.30 5.01 -3.85
C HIS A 221 11.32 5.30 -5.00
N GLY A 222 10.99 6.57 -5.24
CA GLY A 222 10.04 6.98 -6.28
C GLY A 222 10.52 6.66 -7.71
N THR A 223 11.82 6.76 -7.96
CA THR A 223 12.46 6.26 -9.19
C THR A 223 12.28 4.74 -9.33
N HIS A 224 12.40 4.04 -8.21
CA HIS A 224 12.43 2.60 -8.14
C HIS A 224 11.00 1.99 -8.19
N THR A 225 9.97 2.68 -7.70
CA THR A 225 8.54 2.32 -7.88
C THR A 225 8.01 2.74 -9.26
N ALA A 226 8.36 3.93 -9.76
CA ALA A 226 7.96 4.37 -11.10
C ALA A 226 8.51 3.46 -12.21
N SER A 227 9.78 3.05 -12.10
CA SER A 227 10.40 2.09 -13.03
C SER A 227 9.81 0.68 -12.91
N THR A 228 9.14 0.37 -11.80
CA THR A 228 8.42 -0.90 -11.62
C THR A 228 7.07 -0.92 -12.31
N ALA A 229 6.25 0.11 -12.09
CA ALA A 229 4.93 0.15 -12.69
C ALA A 229 5.06 0.17 -14.22
N ALA A 230 5.99 0.99 -14.74
CA ALA A 230 6.04 1.28 -16.16
C ALA A 230 7.45 1.45 -16.76
N GLY A 231 8.57 1.09 -16.12
CA GLY A 231 9.91 1.28 -16.70
C GLY A 231 10.06 0.73 -18.13
N ARG A 232 10.74 1.48 -19.00
CA ARG A 232 11.18 1.00 -20.32
C ARG A 232 12.15 -0.17 -20.19
N ASP A 233 12.34 -0.87 -21.31
CA ASP A 233 13.33 -1.93 -21.48
C ASP A 233 14.76 -1.36 -21.37
N VAL A 234 15.49 -1.75 -20.32
CA VAL A 234 16.91 -1.43 -20.12
C VAL A 234 17.73 -2.72 -20.06
N TYR A 235 18.45 -2.99 -21.14
CA TYR A 235 19.35 -4.14 -21.26
C TYR A 235 20.61 -3.96 -20.40
N ARG A 236 21.12 -5.06 -19.84
CA ARG A 236 22.27 -5.07 -18.91
C ARG A 236 22.02 -4.17 -17.69
N ALA A 237 20.87 -4.38 -17.06
CA ALA A 237 20.55 -3.85 -15.75
C ALA A 237 21.04 -4.84 -14.68
N ASP A 238 21.77 -4.36 -13.69
CA ASP A 238 22.34 -5.10 -12.56
C ASP A 238 22.55 -4.16 -11.37
N LEU A 239 22.73 -4.74 -10.18
CA LEU A 239 23.34 -4.06 -9.03
C LEU A 239 24.67 -4.76 -8.73
N LEU A 240 25.80 -4.16 -9.13
CA LEU A 240 27.14 -4.67 -8.85
C LEU A 240 27.35 -6.12 -9.31
N GLY A 241 26.76 -6.48 -10.47
CA GLY A 241 26.75 -7.83 -11.03
C GLY A 241 25.62 -8.76 -10.53
N PHE A 242 24.96 -8.43 -9.42
CA PHE A 242 23.76 -9.14 -8.97
C PHE A 242 22.55 -8.76 -9.84
N ALA A 243 21.60 -9.70 -9.98
CA ALA A 243 20.35 -9.51 -10.72
C ALA A 243 20.50 -9.19 -12.23
N ALA A 244 21.68 -9.43 -12.81
CA ALA A 244 22.00 -9.07 -14.19
C ALA A 244 20.99 -9.60 -15.21
N GLY A 245 20.38 -8.69 -15.99
CA GLY A 245 19.34 -9.02 -16.97
C GLY A 245 18.84 -7.83 -17.79
N THR A 246 17.56 -7.83 -18.12
CA THR A 246 16.86 -6.70 -18.75
C THR A 246 15.80 -6.19 -17.78
N ALA A 247 15.98 -4.98 -17.24
CA ALA A 247 14.96 -4.35 -16.41
C ALA A 247 13.83 -3.78 -17.28
N ARG A 248 12.60 -3.90 -16.78
CA ARG A 248 11.38 -3.31 -17.34
C ARG A 248 10.28 -3.30 -16.29
N GLY A 249 9.33 -2.38 -16.41
CA GLY A 249 8.12 -2.39 -15.59
C GLY A 249 7.03 -3.31 -16.14
N MET A 250 5.90 -3.42 -15.43
CA MET A 250 4.77 -4.24 -15.89
C MET A 250 4.14 -3.68 -17.17
N ALA A 251 4.02 -2.35 -17.28
CA ALA A 251 3.47 -1.65 -18.44
C ALA A 251 4.50 -0.76 -19.14
N PRO A 252 5.45 -1.32 -19.92
CA PRO A 252 6.58 -0.56 -20.46
C PRO A 252 6.19 0.62 -21.37
N LYS A 253 5.00 0.68 -21.97
CA LYS A 253 4.55 1.84 -22.77
C LYS A 253 3.59 2.80 -22.05
N ALA A 254 3.08 2.45 -20.86
CA ALA A 254 2.27 3.37 -20.07
C ALA A 254 3.05 4.64 -19.71
N ARG A 255 2.36 5.77 -19.60
CA ARG A 255 2.96 7.06 -19.25
C ARG A 255 3.12 7.16 -17.74
N ILE A 256 4.13 7.90 -17.29
CA ILE A 256 4.40 8.15 -15.87
C ILE A 256 4.12 9.63 -15.59
N ALA A 257 3.39 9.89 -14.51
CA ALA A 257 3.28 11.20 -13.90
C ALA A 257 3.73 11.11 -12.43
N ALA A 258 4.81 11.79 -12.08
CA ALA A 258 5.37 11.75 -10.73
C ALA A 258 4.77 12.85 -9.85
N TYR A 259 4.38 12.49 -8.63
CA TYR A 259 3.85 13.40 -7.60
C TYR A 259 4.69 13.18 -6.33
N LYS A 260 5.73 14.02 -6.12
CA LYS A 260 6.53 13.96 -4.89
C LYS A 260 5.68 14.43 -3.71
N VAL A 261 5.41 13.52 -2.77
CA VAL A 261 4.67 13.76 -1.52
C VAL A 261 5.46 13.31 -0.29
N CYS A 262 6.57 12.59 -0.50
CA CYS A 262 7.47 12.11 0.53
C CYS A 262 8.77 12.91 0.56
N TRP A 263 9.25 13.14 1.79
CA TRP A 263 10.45 13.88 2.14
C TRP A 263 11.16 13.15 3.31
N GLN A 264 12.28 13.67 3.80
CA GLN A 264 13.12 13.01 4.81
C GLN A 264 12.39 12.64 6.12
N SER A 265 11.41 13.43 6.56
CA SER A 265 10.54 13.13 7.73
C SER A 265 9.31 12.25 7.39
N GLY A 266 9.21 11.73 6.17
CA GLY A 266 8.08 10.96 5.65
C GLY A 266 7.14 11.76 4.75
N CYS A 267 6.01 11.15 4.42
CA CYS A 267 5.00 11.70 3.50
C CYS A 267 3.76 12.19 4.28
N PHE A 268 3.36 13.45 4.12
CA PHE A 268 2.27 14.06 4.92
C PHE A 268 0.89 13.93 4.27
N ASP A 269 -0.15 13.73 5.09
CA ASP A 269 -1.54 13.53 4.69
C ASP A 269 -2.09 14.71 3.86
N SER A 270 -1.69 15.94 4.18
CA SER A 270 -2.10 17.13 3.43
C SER A 270 -1.45 17.23 2.04
N ASP A 271 -0.16 16.91 1.93
CA ASP A 271 0.56 16.84 0.65
C ASP A 271 0.06 15.65 -0.21
N ILE A 272 -0.30 14.53 0.41
CA ILE A 272 -0.95 13.37 -0.25
C ILE A 272 -2.33 13.75 -0.82
N LEU A 273 -3.19 14.44 -0.06
CA LEU A 273 -4.50 14.89 -0.56
C LEU A 273 -4.37 15.94 -1.67
N ALA A 274 -3.38 16.83 -1.59
CA ALA A 274 -3.09 17.79 -2.65
C ALA A 274 -2.61 17.10 -3.95
N ALA A 275 -1.84 16.01 -3.83
CA ALA A 275 -1.46 15.18 -4.96
C ALA A 275 -2.66 14.42 -5.56
N PHE A 276 -3.57 13.88 -4.74
CA PHE A 276 -4.82 13.27 -5.24
C PHE A 276 -5.66 14.28 -6.01
N ASP A 277 -5.83 15.51 -5.48
CA ASP A 277 -6.58 16.59 -6.13
C ASP A 277 -6.04 16.87 -7.56
N ARG A 278 -4.71 16.94 -7.68
CA ARG A 278 -4.05 17.18 -8.97
C ARG A 278 -4.02 15.96 -9.87
N ALA A 279 -3.74 14.75 -9.42
CA ALA A 279 -3.72 13.57 -10.28
C ALA A 279 -5.10 13.28 -10.91
N VAL A 280 -6.17 13.45 -10.12
CA VAL A 280 -7.57 13.30 -10.57
C VAL A 280 -7.97 14.40 -11.57
N SER A 281 -7.39 15.59 -11.48
CA SER A 281 -7.63 16.72 -12.41
C SER A 281 -6.78 16.65 -13.68
N ASP A 282 -5.52 16.22 -13.54
CA ASP A 282 -4.52 16.08 -14.60
C ASP A 282 -4.85 14.91 -15.54
N GLY A 283 -5.58 13.90 -15.05
CA GLY A 283 -6.21 12.84 -15.86
C GLY A 283 -5.48 11.51 -15.89
N VAL A 284 -4.89 11.07 -14.77
CA VAL A 284 -4.31 9.72 -14.64
C VAL A 284 -5.40 8.63 -14.69
N ASP A 285 -5.05 7.39 -15.06
CA ASP A 285 -5.97 6.24 -15.03
C ASP A 285 -5.71 5.30 -13.85
N VAL A 286 -4.48 5.30 -13.36
CA VAL A 286 -4.00 4.50 -12.24
C VAL A 286 -3.21 5.39 -11.30
N ILE A 287 -3.38 5.20 -9.99
CA ILE A 287 -2.50 5.75 -8.95
C ILE A 287 -1.82 4.59 -8.23
N SER A 288 -0.48 4.58 -8.25
CA SER A 288 0.37 3.75 -7.40
C SER A 288 0.78 4.59 -6.19
N LEU A 289 0.29 4.22 -5.01
CA LEU A 289 0.58 4.91 -3.76
C LEU A 289 1.30 3.95 -2.83
N SER A 290 2.63 4.02 -2.87
CA SER A 290 3.54 3.02 -2.30
C SER A 290 3.81 3.23 -0.80
N VAL A 291 2.90 3.93 -0.11
CA VAL A 291 3.05 4.43 1.26
C VAL A 291 1.85 4.01 2.12
N GLY A 292 2.02 4.02 3.44
CA GLY A 292 0.95 3.70 4.40
C GLY A 292 1.33 4.13 5.81
N GLY A 293 0.34 4.17 6.70
CA GLY A 293 0.49 4.53 8.11
C GLY A 293 -0.56 3.83 8.96
N GLY A 294 -0.65 4.21 10.24
CA GLY A 294 -1.55 3.58 11.21
C GLY A 294 -3.01 3.55 10.75
N VAL A 295 -3.71 2.48 11.13
CA VAL A 295 -5.14 2.27 10.88
C VAL A 295 -5.95 3.39 11.52
N MET A 296 -6.83 3.99 10.73
CA MET A 296 -7.79 5.01 11.15
C MET A 296 -9.13 4.77 10.43
N PRO A 297 -10.27 5.20 11.01
CA PRO A 297 -11.56 5.25 10.32
C PRO A 297 -11.47 6.00 8.98
N TYR A 298 -12.25 5.58 7.98
CA TYR A 298 -12.12 6.06 6.59
C TYR A 298 -12.36 7.56 6.40
N TYR A 299 -12.97 8.24 7.38
CA TYR A 299 -13.19 9.69 7.39
C TYR A 299 -12.05 10.48 8.06
N LEU A 300 -11.02 9.80 8.57
CA LEU A 300 -9.78 10.35 9.12
C LEU A 300 -8.55 9.95 8.28
N ASP A 301 -8.64 8.86 7.50
CA ASP A 301 -7.60 8.43 6.56
C ASP A 301 -7.61 9.28 5.27
N SER A 302 -6.53 10.05 5.06
CA SER A 302 -6.33 10.90 3.88
C SER A 302 -6.25 10.10 2.57
N ILE A 303 -5.70 8.89 2.63
CA ILE A 303 -5.54 7.99 1.50
C ILE A 303 -6.91 7.38 1.16
N ALA A 304 -7.72 7.02 2.17
CA ALA A 304 -9.10 6.59 1.96
C ALA A 304 -9.95 7.69 1.29
N ILE A 305 -9.88 8.94 1.77
CA ILE A 305 -10.64 10.07 1.19
C ILE A 305 -10.18 10.36 -0.25
N GLY A 306 -8.86 10.52 -0.47
CA GLY A 306 -8.31 10.82 -1.79
C GLY A 306 -8.55 9.71 -2.83
N SER A 307 -8.45 8.44 -2.41
CA SER A 307 -8.73 7.29 -3.28
C SER A 307 -10.22 7.10 -3.58
N PHE A 308 -11.14 7.51 -2.70
CA PHE A 308 -12.57 7.53 -3.01
C PHE A 308 -12.84 8.50 -4.18
N ALA A 309 -12.30 9.72 -4.09
CA ALA A 309 -12.43 10.75 -5.14
C ALA A 309 -11.80 10.33 -6.49
N ALA A 310 -10.74 9.53 -6.46
CA ALA A 310 -10.16 8.92 -7.65
C ALA A 310 -11.07 7.81 -8.23
N MET A 311 -11.57 6.91 -7.38
CA MET A 311 -12.47 5.82 -7.76
C MET A 311 -13.77 6.35 -8.42
N GLU A 312 -14.36 7.43 -7.87
CA GLU A 312 -15.53 8.12 -8.44
C GLU A 312 -15.30 8.61 -9.89
N ARG A 313 -14.05 8.88 -10.26
CA ARG A 313 -13.64 9.33 -11.60
C ARG A 313 -13.18 8.19 -12.50
N GLY A 314 -13.35 6.94 -12.07
CA GLY A 314 -12.97 5.75 -12.82
C GLY A 314 -11.47 5.43 -12.78
N ILE A 315 -10.73 6.05 -11.84
CA ILE A 315 -9.28 5.88 -11.66
C ILE A 315 -9.03 4.74 -10.67
N PHE A 316 -8.17 3.80 -11.04
CA PHE A 316 -7.80 2.68 -10.18
C PHE A 316 -6.71 3.09 -9.19
N VAL A 317 -6.85 2.73 -7.91
CA VAL A 317 -5.86 3.01 -6.87
C VAL A 317 -5.37 1.69 -6.28
N ALA A 318 -4.06 1.49 -6.28
CA ALA A 318 -3.41 0.44 -5.52
C ALA A 318 -2.45 1.02 -4.49
N CYS A 319 -2.47 0.42 -3.30
CA CYS A 319 -1.65 0.82 -2.16
C CYS A 319 -0.95 -0.40 -1.55
N SER A 320 0.19 -0.18 -0.90
CA SER A 320 0.87 -1.20 -0.09
C SER A 320 0.07 -1.60 1.14
N GLY A 321 0.07 -2.89 1.49
CA GLY A 321 -0.54 -3.38 2.73
C GLY A 321 0.21 -2.99 4.01
N GLY A 322 1.49 -2.61 3.93
CA GLY A 322 2.32 -2.29 5.09
C GLY A 322 3.39 -3.37 5.36
N ASN A 323 4.39 -3.02 6.16
CA ASN A 323 5.58 -3.84 6.43
C ASN A 323 5.76 -4.17 7.92
N GLU A 324 4.66 -4.18 8.66
CA GLU A 324 4.60 -4.39 10.12
C GLU A 324 4.02 -5.77 10.50
N GLY A 325 4.06 -6.73 9.56
CA GLY A 325 3.83 -8.15 9.81
C GLY A 325 5.00 -8.82 10.56
N PRO A 326 4.83 -10.07 11.04
CA PRO A 326 3.77 -11.02 10.69
C PRO A 326 2.52 -10.97 11.58
N THR A 327 2.41 -10.04 12.52
CA THR A 327 1.28 -9.95 13.45
C THR A 327 -0.05 -9.70 12.74
N ASP A 328 -1.12 -10.38 13.17
CA ASP A 328 -2.51 -10.15 12.76
C ASP A 328 -2.92 -8.67 12.91
N MET A 329 -3.86 -8.23 12.07
CA MET A 329 -4.42 -6.86 12.04
C MET A 329 -3.40 -5.73 11.77
N SER A 330 -2.19 -6.06 11.32
CA SER A 330 -1.17 -5.08 10.92
C SER A 330 -1.44 -4.41 9.56
N VAL A 331 -2.42 -4.88 8.77
CA VAL A 331 -2.69 -4.38 7.42
C VAL A 331 -3.23 -2.94 7.40
N THR A 332 -2.64 -2.12 6.54
CA THR A 332 -2.93 -0.70 6.33
C THR A 332 -3.58 -0.45 4.96
N ASN A 333 -3.97 0.80 4.65
CA ASN A 333 -4.65 1.15 3.38
C ASN A 333 -5.89 0.29 3.09
N ILE A 334 -6.74 0.13 4.10
CA ILE A 334 -7.76 -0.92 4.24
C ILE A 334 -9.13 -0.61 3.61
N ALA A 335 -9.34 0.60 3.05
CA ALA A 335 -10.63 0.98 2.49
C ALA A 335 -11.03 0.09 1.28
N PRO A 336 -12.31 -0.27 1.09
CA PRO A 336 -12.71 -1.24 0.06
C PRO A 336 -12.56 -0.72 -1.37
N TRP A 337 -12.51 0.59 -1.61
CA TRP A 337 -12.24 1.14 -2.94
C TRP A 337 -10.75 1.10 -3.33
N ILE A 338 -9.83 0.97 -2.36
CA ILE A 338 -8.40 0.73 -2.58
C ILE A 338 -8.16 -0.73 -2.93
N THR A 339 -7.16 -1.00 -3.80
CA THR A 339 -6.56 -2.32 -3.96
C THR A 339 -5.31 -2.45 -3.08
N THR A 340 -5.40 -3.17 -1.97
CA THR A 340 -4.40 -3.28 -0.92
C THR A 340 -3.51 -4.49 -1.18
N VAL A 341 -2.20 -4.28 -1.37
CA VAL A 341 -1.30 -5.32 -1.89
C VAL A 341 -0.26 -5.77 -0.86
N GLY A 342 -0.28 -7.07 -0.52
CA GLY A 342 0.76 -7.72 0.29
C GLY A 342 1.95 -8.20 -0.55
N ALA A 343 3.05 -8.58 0.12
CA ALA A 343 4.31 -8.94 -0.53
C ALA A 343 4.55 -10.46 -0.49
N SER A 344 4.80 -11.05 -1.66
CA SER A 344 5.38 -12.39 -1.76
C SER A 344 6.87 -12.35 -2.11
N THR A 345 7.56 -13.44 -1.84
CA THR A 345 8.83 -13.77 -2.50
C THR A 345 8.62 -14.13 -3.97
N MET A 346 9.75 -14.33 -4.65
CA MET A 346 9.89 -14.90 -5.98
C MET A 346 10.97 -15.98 -5.95
N ASP A 347 11.14 -16.72 -7.05
CA ASP A 347 12.11 -17.81 -7.18
C ASP A 347 13.57 -17.35 -7.36
N ARG A 348 13.90 -16.14 -6.92
CA ARG A 348 15.22 -15.53 -6.99
C ARG A 348 15.78 -15.28 -5.59
N SER A 349 17.02 -15.70 -5.37
CA SER A 349 17.75 -15.45 -4.13
C SER A 349 19.17 -14.95 -4.40
N PHE A 350 19.76 -14.30 -3.38
CA PHE A 350 21.15 -13.82 -3.39
C PHE A 350 21.93 -14.47 -2.23
N PRO A 351 22.16 -15.79 -2.27
CA PRO A 351 22.79 -16.49 -1.15
C PRO A 351 24.26 -16.11 -1.01
N ALA A 352 24.67 -15.80 0.23
CA ALA A 352 26.06 -15.69 0.62
C ALA A 352 26.31 -16.68 1.78
N ASN A 353 27.00 -17.78 1.48
CA ASN A 353 27.23 -18.89 2.41
C ASN A 353 28.14 -18.48 3.57
N VAL A 354 27.94 -19.07 4.75
CA VAL A 354 28.91 -19.01 5.86
C VAL A 354 29.63 -20.36 5.93
N LYS A 355 30.92 -20.38 5.57
CA LYS A 355 31.81 -21.55 5.73
C LYS A 355 32.69 -21.36 6.96
N LEU A 356 32.75 -22.34 7.84
CA LEU A 356 33.55 -22.30 9.06
C LEU A 356 34.94 -22.89 8.75
N GLY A 357 36.04 -22.20 9.09
CA GLY A 357 37.36 -22.48 8.51
C GLY A 357 38.54 -22.39 9.48
N ASN A 358 39.30 -23.47 9.62
CA ASN A 358 40.36 -23.62 10.62
C ASN A 358 41.76 -23.20 10.10
N GLY A 359 42.10 -21.92 10.30
CA GLY A 359 43.45 -21.34 10.17
C GLY A 359 43.71 -20.57 8.86
N MET A 360 44.26 -19.35 8.86
CA MET A 360 44.68 -18.48 10.00
C MET A 360 44.94 -17.04 9.52
N VAL A 361 44.34 -16.01 10.15
CA VAL A 361 44.76 -14.59 10.16
C VAL A 361 43.96 -13.80 11.23
N ILE A 362 44.28 -12.51 11.45
CA ILE A 362 43.66 -11.59 12.44
C ILE A 362 42.62 -10.65 11.77
N GLN A 363 41.74 -10.02 12.57
CA GLN A 363 40.49 -9.31 12.24
C GLN A 363 39.31 -10.24 11.93
N GLY A 364 38.14 -9.91 12.49
CA GLY A 364 37.03 -10.86 12.65
C GLY A 364 35.70 -10.40 12.05
N ILE A 365 34.80 -11.37 11.89
CA ILE A 365 33.42 -11.19 11.44
C ILE A 365 32.51 -11.05 12.67
N VAL A 366 31.66 -10.03 12.69
CA VAL A 366 30.71 -9.81 13.79
C VAL A 366 29.38 -10.51 13.51
N PHE A 367 28.89 -11.29 14.47
CA PHE A 367 27.52 -11.81 14.46
C PHE A 367 26.57 -10.76 15.07
N CYS A 368 25.58 -10.33 14.29
CA CYS A 368 24.55 -9.39 14.71
C CYS A 368 23.17 -10.04 14.64
N GLU A 369 22.29 -9.72 15.58
CA GLU A 369 20.86 -10.02 15.45
C GLU A 369 20.11 -8.82 14.86
N ARG A 370 19.08 -9.12 14.07
CA ARG A 370 18.07 -8.19 13.60
C ARG A 370 17.25 -7.65 14.79
N GLY A 371 16.72 -6.44 14.65
CA GLY A 371 16.05 -5.71 15.73
C GLY A 371 15.70 -4.28 15.29
N SER A 372 15.45 -3.39 16.25
CA SER A 372 14.94 -2.02 16.02
C SER A 372 15.74 -1.18 15.03
N ASN A 373 17.08 -1.25 15.07
CA ASN A 373 17.95 -0.36 14.30
C ASN A 373 18.17 -0.91 12.87
N PRO A 374 18.26 -0.05 11.83
CA PRO A 374 18.40 -0.45 10.44
C PRO A 374 19.47 -1.51 10.17
N ARG A 375 19.12 -2.52 9.36
CA ARG A 375 19.98 -3.67 9.04
C ARG A 375 21.31 -3.25 8.42
N VAL A 376 21.29 -2.23 7.58
CA VAL A 376 22.48 -1.68 6.90
C VAL A 376 23.37 -0.85 7.84
N GLU A 377 22.75 -0.06 8.73
CA GLU A 377 23.45 0.76 9.72
C GLU A 377 24.22 -0.11 10.72
N LYS A 378 23.67 -1.27 11.14
CA LYS A 378 24.41 -2.29 11.92
C LYS A 378 25.72 -2.67 11.23
N GLY A 379 25.69 -2.88 9.92
CA GLY A 379 26.89 -3.17 9.12
C GLY A 379 27.86 -1.99 9.07
N TYR A 380 27.37 -0.76 8.89
CA TYR A 380 28.22 0.44 8.94
C TYR A 380 28.91 0.60 10.31
N ASN A 381 28.18 0.37 11.40
CA ASN A 381 28.73 0.43 12.76
C ASN A 381 29.80 -0.67 13.00
N VAL A 382 29.63 -1.88 12.43
CA VAL A 382 30.68 -2.92 12.43
C VAL A 382 31.91 -2.47 11.65
N LEU A 383 31.74 -1.81 10.50
CA LEU A 383 32.85 -1.26 9.71
C LEU A 383 33.59 -0.13 10.47
N GLN A 384 32.87 0.79 11.11
CA GLN A 384 33.48 1.85 11.93
C GLN A 384 34.23 1.29 13.16
N ALA A 385 33.80 0.14 13.68
CA ALA A 385 34.51 -0.60 14.74
C ALA A 385 35.71 -1.45 14.23
N GLY A 386 36.03 -1.40 12.93
CA GLY A 386 37.15 -2.17 12.34
C GLY A 386 36.86 -3.65 12.13
N GLY A 387 35.58 -4.05 12.05
CA GLY A 387 35.17 -5.43 11.74
C GLY A 387 35.34 -5.77 10.26
N ALA A 388 35.84 -6.98 9.97
CA ALA A 388 36.15 -7.44 8.61
C ALA A 388 34.90 -7.95 7.84
N GLY A 389 33.80 -8.22 8.54
CA GLY A 389 32.53 -8.61 7.93
C GLY A 389 31.40 -8.72 8.94
N MET A 390 30.17 -8.97 8.47
CA MET A 390 28.98 -9.13 9.32
C MET A 390 28.12 -10.34 8.91
N ILE A 391 27.68 -11.13 9.89
CA ILE A 391 26.59 -12.10 9.73
C ILE A 391 25.37 -11.55 10.46
N LEU A 392 24.29 -11.24 9.74
CA LEU A 392 23.04 -10.73 10.31
C LEU A 392 22.01 -11.85 10.41
N ALA A 393 21.72 -12.31 11.62
CA ALA A 393 20.66 -13.28 11.87
C ALA A 393 19.30 -12.59 12.08
N ASN A 394 18.26 -13.11 11.42
CA ASN A 394 16.87 -12.83 11.78
C ASN A 394 16.59 -13.25 13.23
N ALA A 395 15.75 -12.48 13.94
CA ALA A 395 15.17 -12.94 15.19
C ALA A 395 14.08 -14.00 14.90
N VAL A 396 13.65 -14.76 15.93
CA VAL A 396 12.60 -15.78 15.77
C VAL A 396 11.31 -15.19 15.18
N ALA A 397 10.97 -13.95 15.53
CA ALA A 397 9.79 -13.24 14.99
C ALA A 397 9.95 -12.78 13.52
N ASP A 398 11.18 -12.64 13.01
CA ASP A 398 11.43 -12.30 11.59
C ASP A 398 11.39 -13.54 10.67
N GLY A 399 11.40 -14.75 11.26
CA GLY A 399 11.34 -16.03 10.56
C GLY A 399 12.58 -16.36 9.71
N GLU A 400 12.36 -17.14 8.65
CA GLU A 400 13.43 -17.57 7.74
C GLU A 400 13.61 -16.65 6.52
N GLY A 401 12.75 -15.63 6.38
CA GLY A 401 12.72 -14.74 5.21
C GLY A 401 13.95 -13.85 5.08
N LEU A 402 14.65 -13.96 3.95
CA LEU A 402 15.91 -13.24 3.69
C LEU A 402 15.65 -12.00 2.84
N VAL A 403 16.02 -10.83 3.36
CA VAL A 403 16.14 -9.59 2.58
C VAL A 403 17.60 -9.33 2.26
N ALA A 404 17.91 -9.12 0.99
CA ALA A 404 19.22 -8.73 0.49
C ALA A 404 19.34 -7.20 0.51
N ASP A 405 19.99 -6.68 1.55
CA ASP A 405 20.37 -5.27 1.63
C ASP A 405 21.78 -5.04 1.05
N SER A 406 22.02 -3.86 0.48
CA SER A 406 23.39 -3.40 0.20
C SER A 406 24.10 -3.02 1.50
N HIS A 407 25.33 -3.51 1.70
CA HIS A 407 26.19 -3.15 2.84
C HIS A 407 27.47 -2.43 2.38
N LEU A 408 28.20 -1.81 3.32
CA LEU A 408 29.50 -1.16 3.10
C LEU A 408 30.72 -2.05 3.43
N LEU A 409 30.48 -3.26 3.92
CA LEU A 409 31.46 -4.31 4.18
C LEU A 409 30.92 -5.67 3.71
N PRO A 410 31.75 -6.73 3.61
CA PRO A 410 31.27 -8.09 3.33
C PRO A 410 30.25 -8.54 4.37
N ALA A 411 29.03 -8.82 3.95
CA ALA A 411 27.94 -9.19 4.85
C ALA A 411 27.03 -10.28 4.25
N THR A 412 26.37 -11.04 5.12
CA THR A 412 25.32 -12.00 4.75
C THR A 412 24.18 -12.02 5.77
N ALA A 413 22.97 -12.26 5.29
CA ALA A 413 21.77 -12.41 6.11
C ALA A 413 21.38 -13.89 6.24
N VAL A 414 20.98 -14.34 7.42
CA VAL A 414 20.59 -15.73 7.70
C VAL A 414 19.27 -15.82 8.48
N GLY A 415 18.45 -16.82 8.14
CA GLY A 415 17.18 -17.10 8.82
C GLY A 415 17.35 -17.52 10.28
N ALA A 416 16.29 -17.44 11.07
CA ALA A 416 16.34 -17.65 12.53
C ALA A 416 16.92 -19.03 12.93
N ARG A 417 16.60 -20.10 12.19
CA ARG A 417 17.19 -21.45 12.38
C ARG A 417 18.71 -21.41 12.16
N SER A 418 19.17 -20.85 11.05
CA SER A 418 20.60 -20.76 10.71
C SER A 418 21.36 -19.86 11.68
N GLY A 419 20.80 -18.73 12.10
CA GLY A 419 21.34 -17.88 13.15
C GLY A 419 21.46 -18.60 14.50
N SER A 420 20.51 -19.48 14.83
CA SER A 420 20.57 -20.32 16.03
C SER A 420 21.65 -21.39 15.95
N VAL A 421 21.94 -21.94 14.77
CA VAL A 421 23.07 -22.88 14.55
C VAL A 421 24.42 -22.17 14.68
N ILE A 422 24.58 -21.00 14.05
CA ILE A 422 25.83 -20.22 14.12
C ILE A 422 26.13 -19.79 15.56
N ARG A 423 25.11 -19.36 16.31
CA ARG A 423 25.25 -19.02 17.74
C ARG A 423 25.69 -20.22 18.60
N LYS A 424 25.15 -21.41 18.35
CA LYS A 424 25.60 -22.65 19.01
C LYS A 424 27.06 -22.97 18.69
N TYR A 425 27.49 -22.79 17.44
CA TYR A 425 28.89 -22.95 17.04
C TYR A 425 29.81 -21.93 17.74
N MET A 426 29.41 -20.67 17.84
CA MET A 426 30.19 -19.62 18.55
C MET A 426 30.43 -19.96 20.02
N HIS A 427 29.55 -20.73 20.66
CA HIS A 427 29.72 -21.21 22.04
C HIS A 427 30.41 -22.58 22.14
N SER A 428 30.58 -23.33 21.04
CA SER A 428 31.21 -24.66 21.06
C SER A 428 32.73 -24.66 20.89
N THR A 429 33.34 -23.50 20.61
CA THR A 429 34.79 -23.34 20.48
C THR A 429 35.24 -22.01 21.08
N ARG A 430 36.47 -21.95 21.60
CA ARG A 430 37.09 -20.70 22.08
C ARG A 430 37.53 -19.77 20.94
N ASN A 431 37.79 -20.34 19.77
CA ASN A 431 38.25 -19.63 18.58
C ASN A 431 37.28 -19.89 17.41
N PRO A 432 36.06 -19.31 17.40
CA PRO A 432 35.13 -19.46 16.30
C PRO A 432 35.60 -18.66 15.07
N THR A 433 35.48 -19.26 13.89
CA THR A 433 35.91 -18.68 12.61
C THR A 433 34.86 -18.87 11.52
N ALA A 434 34.80 -17.93 10.58
CA ALA A 434 33.81 -17.93 9.50
C ALA A 434 34.37 -17.22 8.25
N THR A 435 33.85 -17.62 7.09
CA THR A 435 34.13 -17.10 5.75
C THR A 435 32.79 -16.85 5.06
N ILE A 436 32.59 -15.64 4.51
CA ILE A 436 31.41 -15.30 3.71
C ILE A 436 31.73 -15.56 2.23
N GLU A 437 31.00 -16.46 1.60
CA GLU A 437 31.14 -16.83 0.19
C GLU A 437 29.94 -16.35 -0.61
N PHE A 438 30.14 -15.38 -1.51
CA PHE A 438 29.10 -14.83 -2.37
C PHE A 438 28.86 -15.71 -3.60
N LEU A 439 27.64 -16.22 -3.78
CA LEU A 439 27.28 -17.10 -4.91
C LEU A 439 26.66 -16.35 -6.10
N GLY A 440 26.57 -15.02 -6.04
CA GLY A 440 25.91 -14.22 -7.08
C GLY A 440 24.38 -14.30 -6.98
N THR A 441 23.72 -14.58 -8.11
CA THR A 441 22.25 -14.66 -8.20
C THR A 441 21.81 -16.07 -8.54
N VAL A 442 20.91 -16.64 -7.73
CA VAL A 442 20.34 -17.98 -7.95
C VAL A 442 18.86 -17.84 -8.33
N TYR A 443 18.45 -18.61 -9.35
CA TYR A 443 17.09 -18.66 -9.88
C TYR A 443 16.51 -20.08 -9.72
N GLY A 444 15.19 -20.20 -9.58
CA GLY A 444 14.50 -21.47 -9.37
C GLY A 444 14.64 -22.05 -7.96
N SER A 445 15.20 -21.30 -7.01
CA SER A 445 15.46 -21.77 -5.65
C SER A 445 14.24 -21.58 -4.72
N GLY A 446 13.83 -22.65 -4.03
CA GLY A 446 12.87 -22.59 -2.92
C GLY A 446 11.39 -22.61 -3.32
N ASN A 447 10.51 -22.58 -2.31
CA ASN A 447 9.07 -22.80 -2.43
C ASN A 447 8.28 -21.58 -2.96
N ALA A 448 8.90 -20.68 -3.72
CA ALA A 448 8.29 -19.41 -4.12
C ALA A 448 7.06 -19.60 -5.04
N PRO A 449 6.03 -18.74 -4.93
CA PRO A 449 5.84 -17.67 -3.96
C PRO A 449 5.62 -18.16 -2.51
N VAL A 450 6.16 -17.40 -1.56
CA VAL A 450 5.94 -17.51 -0.11
C VAL A 450 5.58 -16.09 0.38
N ILE A 451 4.69 -15.92 1.36
CA ILE A 451 4.41 -14.60 1.93
C ILE A 451 5.60 -14.12 2.74
N ALA A 452 6.02 -12.88 2.47
CA ALA A 452 7.16 -12.27 3.14
C ALA A 452 6.87 -12.09 4.63
N SER A 453 7.84 -12.39 5.51
CA SER A 453 7.59 -12.36 6.96
C SER A 453 7.13 -10.96 7.44
N PHE A 454 7.69 -9.90 6.88
CA PHE A 454 7.30 -8.51 7.14
C PHE A 454 5.94 -8.09 6.55
N SER A 455 5.37 -8.84 5.59
CA SER A 455 4.14 -8.41 4.91
C SER A 455 3.01 -8.34 5.93
N SER A 456 2.33 -7.21 6.03
CA SER A 456 1.27 -7.03 7.03
C SER A 456 0.04 -7.89 6.73
N ARG A 457 -0.62 -8.34 7.79
CA ARG A 457 -1.68 -9.36 7.78
C ARG A 457 -3.05 -8.79 8.14
N GLY A 458 -4.10 -9.42 7.64
CA GLY A 458 -5.49 -9.20 8.07
C GLY A 458 -5.79 -9.76 9.47
N PRO A 459 -7.07 -9.80 9.91
CA PRO A 459 -8.24 -9.22 9.24
C PRO A 459 -8.14 -7.68 9.11
N ASN A 460 -9.08 -7.09 8.38
CA ASN A 460 -9.24 -5.63 8.31
C ASN A 460 -9.78 -5.09 9.65
N PRO A 461 -9.03 -4.27 10.41
CA PRO A 461 -9.44 -3.85 11.75
C PRO A 461 -10.59 -2.83 11.80
N GLU A 462 -10.82 -2.02 10.76
CA GLU A 462 -11.96 -1.06 10.72
C GLU A 462 -13.25 -1.71 10.21
N THR A 463 -13.15 -2.72 9.34
CA THR A 463 -14.32 -3.43 8.81
C THR A 463 -13.95 -4.89 8.46
N PRO A 464 -13.97 -5.82 9.44
CA PRO A 464 -13.51 -7.19 9.25
C PRO A 464 -14.27 -7.98 8.17
N GLU A 465 -15.50 -7.58 7.80
CA GLU A 465 -16.26 -8.16 6.68
C GLU A 465 -15.68 -7.85 5.29
N ILE A 466 -14.71 -6.94 5.19
CA ILE A 466 -13.90 -6.71 3.99
C ILE A 466 -12.53 -7.34 4.19
N LEU A 467 -12.34 -8.52 3.60
CA LEU A 467 -11.09 -9.28 3.64
C LEU A 467 -9.92 -8.44 3.06
N LYS A 468 -8.83 -8.32 3.82
CA LYS A 468 -7.58 -7.64 3.42
C LYS A 468 -6.35 -8.49 3.83
N PRO A 469 -5.21 -8.40 3.10
CA PRO A 469 -5.00 -7.69 1.84
C PRO A 469 -5.86 -8.27 0.71
N ASP A 470 -5.99 -7.57 -0.43
CA ASP A 470 -6.85 -8.03 -1.52
C ASP A 470 -6.19 -9.17 -2.32
N LEU A 471 -4.89 -9.05 -2.56
CA LEU A 471 -4.05 -10.03 -3.24
C LEU A 471 -2.58 -9.73 -2.93
N VAL A 472 -1.67 -10.60 -3.38
CA VAL A 472 -0.22 -10.38 -3.29
C VAL A 472 0.45 -10.30 -4.64
N ALA A 473 1.57 -9.57 -4.67
CA ALA A 473 2.49 -9.56 -5.79
C ALA A 473 3.94 -9.54 -5.27
N PRO A 474 4.95 -9.84 -6.12
CA PRO A 474 6.31 -10.03 -5.63
C PRO A 474 6.91 -8.75 -5.05
N GLY A 475 7.57 -8.87 -3.90
CA GLY A 475 8.09 -7.73 -3.13
C GLY A 475 9.41 -7.97 -2.41
N VAL A 476 10.07 -9.14 -2.55
CA VAL A 476 11.30 -9.50 -1.81
C VAL A 476 12.49 -9.78 -2.75
N ASN A 477 13.66 -9.17 -2.51
CA ASN A 477 14.95 -9.34 -3.20
C ASN A 477 15.00 -8.94 -4.69
N ILE A 478 14.75 -7.66 -4.97
CA ILE A 478 13.94 -7.32 -6.14
C ILE A 478 14.53 -5.98 -6.73
N LEU A 479 15.18 -6.04 -7.92
CA LEU A 479 15.99 -5.02 -8.66
C LEU A 479 15.23 -4.09 -9.65
N ALA A 480 15.29 -2.76 -9.50
CA ALA A 480 14.85 -1.78 -10.52
C ALA A 480 15.58 -0.42 -10.33
N SER A 481 15.22 0.62 -11.10
CA SER A 481 16.08 1.80 -11.25
C SER A 481 16.24 2.62 -9.98
N TRP A 482 17.43 3.19 -9.77
CA TRP A 482 17.76 4.02 -8.62
C TRP A 482 17.97 5.49 -9.02
N THR A 483 17.94 6.37 -8.02
CA THR A 483 18.42 7.76 -8.19
C THR A 483 19.92 7.78 -8.47
N GLY A 484 20.39 8.83 -9.15
CA GLY A 484 21.82 9.11 -9.28
C GLY A 484 22.44 9.79 -8.06
N ASP A 485 21.62 10.13 -7.05
CA ASP A 485 21.98 11.02 -5.94
C ASP A 485 22.37 10.30 -4.65
N ALA A 486 21.60 9.26 -4.26
CA ALA A 486 21.85 8.41 -3.10
C ALA A 486 22.71 7.17 -3.41
N GLY A 487 23.42 6.67 -2.40
CA GLY A 487 24.07 5.35 -2.46
C GLY A 487 23.07 4.19 -2.30
N PRO A 488 23.40 2.97 -2.75
CA PRO A 488 22.49 1.81 -2.70
C PRO A 488 22.09 1.37 -1.27
N THR A 489 22.83 1.80 -0.25
CA THR A 489 22.51 1.60 1.18
C THR A 489 21.51 2.59 1.75
N GLY A 490 21.27 3.73 1.10
CA GLY A 490 20.61 4.90 1.68
C GLY A 490 21.43 5.66 2.74
N LEU A 491 22.65 5.21 3.08
CA LEU A 491 23.51 5.90 4.07
C LEU A 491 24.31 7.03 3.41
N SER A 492 24.43 8.16 4.10
CA SER A 492 25.25 9.31 3.68
C SER A 492 26.74 8.98 3.54
N ALA A 493 27.23 7.96 4.26
CA ALA A 493 28.59 7.45 4.16
C ALA A 493 28.85 6.60 2.90
N ASP A 494 27.81 6.24 2.13
CA ASP A 494 27.96 5.44 0.92
C ASP A 494 28.17 6.31 -0.30
N THR A 495 29.42 6.37 -0.76
CA THR A 495 29.85 7.15 -1.94
C THR A 495 29.63 6.41 -3.26
N ARG A 496 29.20 5.15 -3.25
CA ARG A 496 28.88 4.41 -4.49
C ARG A 496 27.65 5.02 -5.15
N ARG A 497 27.59 5.06 -6.48
CA ARG A 497 26.40 5.44 -7.25
C ARG A 497 26.07 4.38 -8.28
N VAL A 498 24.80 3.98 -8.32
CA VAL A 498 24.30 2.83 -9.09
C VAL A 498 23.10 3.25 -9.92
N LYS A 499 22.85 2.57 -11.05
CA LYS A 499 21.70 2.87 -11.92
C LYS A 499 20.43 2.09 -11.54
N PHE A 500 20.62 1.02 -10.78
CA PHE A 500 19.61 0.11 -10.27
C PHE A 500 19.99 -0.27 -8.83
N ASN A 501 19.00 -0.47 -7.97
CA ASN A 501 19.18 -0.95 -6.60
C ASN A 501 18.31 -2.18 -6.35
N ILE A 502 18.50 -2.85 -5.20
CA ILE A 502 17.76 -4.02 -4.74
C ILE A 502 17.27 -3.72 -3.32
N LEU A 503 15.96 -3.73 -3.10
CA LEU A 503 15.32 -3.52 -1.80
C LEU A 503 14.18 -4.56 -1.59
N SER A 504 13.28 -4.39 -0.60
CA SER A 504 12.17 -5.34 -0.33
C SER A 504 11.01 -4.77 0.51
N GLY A 505 9.76 -4.86 0.03
CA GLY A 505 8.55 -4.49 0.79
C GLY A 505 7.20 -4.65 0.07
N THR A 506 6.10 -4.31 0.73
CA THR A 506 4.73 -4.28 0.14
C THR A 506 4.49 -3.11 -0.81
N SER A 507 5.25 -2.04 -0.64
CA SER A 507 5.34 -0.85 -1.52
C SER A 507 5.67 -1.18 -2.99
N MET A 508 5.89 -2.47 -3.33
CA MET A 508 6.48 -3.03 -4.56
C MET A 508 5.49 -3.87 -5.32
N ALA A 509 4.81 -4.72 -4.55
CA ALA A 509 3.61 -5.39 -4.96
C ALA A 509 2.58 -4.34 -5.45
N CYS A 510 2.50 -3.18 -4.78
CA CYS A 510 1.74 -2.00 -5.20
C CYS A 510 2.01 -1.54 -6.66
N PRO A 511 3.22 -1.10 -7.08
CA PRO A 511 3.49 -0.71 -8.46
C PRO A 511 3.45 -1.87 -9.45
N HIS A 512 3.67 -3.13 -9.04
CA HIS A 512 3.35 -4.27 -9.90
C HIS A 512 1.85 -4.29 -10.24
N VAL A 513 0.98 -4.29 -9.23
CA VAL A 513 -0.48 -4.29 -9.41
C VAL A 513 -0.95 -3.03 -10.16
N SER A 514 -0.34 -1.87 -9.91
CA SER A 514 -0.64 -0.62 -10.63
C SER A 514 -0.29 -0.71 -12.11
N GLY A 515 0.89 -1.25 -12.44
CA GLY A 515 1.26 -1.45 -13.84
C GLY A 515 0.39 -2.51 -14.53
N LEU A 516 0.00 -3.58 -13.84
CA LEU A 516 -0.96 -4.56 -14.35
C LEU A 516 -2.35 -3.95 -14.58
N ALA A 517 -2.83 -3.11 -13.66
CA ALA A 517 -4.07 -2.35 -13.82
C ALA A 517 -4.00 -1.39 -15.03
N ALA A 518 -2.84 -0.80 -15.33
CA ALA A 518 -2.65 0.02 -16.52
C ALA A 518 -2.70 -0.78 -17.83
N LEU A 519 -2.19 -2.02 -17.84
CA LEU A 519 -2.38 -2.95 -18.97
C LEU A 519 -3.87 -3.29 -19.15
N LEU A 520 -4.56 -3.69 -18.08
CA LEU A 520 -5.98 -4.05 -18.12
C LEU A 520 -6.88 -2.87 -18.50
N LYS A 521 -6.59 -1.66 -18.01
CA LYS A 521 -7.29 -0.43 -18.41
C LYS A 521 -7.05 -0.05 -19.87
N SER A 522 -5.89 -0.41 -20.44
CA SER A 522 -5.62 -0.21 -21.87
C SER A 522 -6.33 -1.26 -22.75
N ALA A 523 -6.38 -2.53 -22.31
CA ALA A 523 -7.10 -3.59 -23.00
C ALA A 523 -8.63 -3.45 -22.89
N HIS A 524 -9.14 -2.95 -21.75
CA HIS A 524 -10.56 -2.73 -21.48
C HIS A 524 -10.83 -1.28 -20.99
N PRO A 525 -10.78 -0.26 -21.87
CA PRO A 525 -10.91 1.15 -21.47
C PRO A 525 -12.19 1.50 -20.69
N THR A 526 -13.28 0.76 -20.92
CA THR A 526 -14.58 0.95 -20.28
C THR A 526 -14.71 0.27 -18.91
N TRP A 527 -13.73 -0.51 -18.44
CA TRP A 527 -13.80 -1.12 -17.11
C TRP A 527 -13.67 -0.09 -15.99
N SER A 528 -14.45 -0.31 -14.93
CA SER A 528 -14.38 0.42 -13.67
C SER A 528 -13.14 -0.01 -12.86
N PRO A 529 -12.69 0.79 -11.88
CA PRO A 529 -11.69 0.37 -10.91
C PRO A 529 -12.04 -0.95 -10.20
N ALA A 530 -13.33 -1.16 -9.92
CA ALA A 530 -13.83 -2.38 -9.29
C ALA A 530 -13.79 -3.60 -10.23
N ALA A 531 -14.10 -3.44 -11.52
CA ALA A 531 -13.97 -4.50 -12.51
C ALA A 531 -12.49 -4.91 -12.69
N ILE A 532 -11.56 -3.94 -12.70
CA ILE A 532 -10.11 -4.22 -12.76
C ILE A 532 -9.62 -4.93 -11.49
N ARG A 533 -10.00 -4.44 -10.29
CA ARG A 533 -9.67 -5.10 -9.03
C ARG A 533 -10.25 -6.52 -8.98
N SER A 534 -11.51 -6.69 -9.38
CA SER A 534 -12.15 -8.00 -9.47
C SER A 534 -11.40 -8.93 -10.41
N ALA A 535 -11.01 -8.48 -11.61
CA ALA A 535 -10.28 -9.33 -12.56
C ALA A 535 -8.97 -9.85 -11.93
N LEU A 536 -8.15 -8.94 -11.39
CA LEU A 536 -6.88 -9.25 -10.74
C LEU A 536 -7.06 -10.19 -9.53
N MET A 537 -8.07 -9.95 -8.69
CA MET A 537 -8.36 -10.80 -7.52
C MET A 537 -8.88 -12.17 -7.94
N THR A 538 -9.88 -12.26 -8.82
CA THR A 538 -10.59 -13.53 -9.05
C THR A 538 -9.83 -14.53 -9.91
N THR A 539 -8.75 -14.11 -10.58
CA THR A 539 -7.85 -14.98 -11.33
C THR A 539 -6.52 -15.24 -10.63
N SER A 540 -6.31 -14.69 -9.42
CA SER A 540 -5.09 -14.95 -8.63
C SER A 540 -4.96 -16.44 -8.27
N THR A 541 -3.72 -16.92 -8.14
CA THR A 541 -3.41 -18.28 -7.67
C THR A 541 -3.17 -18.29 -6.17
N MET A 542 -3.88 -19.18 -5.46
CA MET A 542 -3.64 -19.48 -4.04
C MET A 542 -2.55 -20.54 -3.85
N GLU A 543 -2.05 -21.13 -4.95
CA GLU A 543 -1.04 -22.18 -4.98
C GLU A 543 0.32 -21.62 -5.43
N GLY A 544 1.38 -22.09 -4.78
CA GLY A 544 2.77 -21.89 -5.21
C GLY A 544 3.24 -22.96 -6.21
N LYS A 545 4.50 -22.86 -6.66
CA LYS A 545 5.07 -23.72 -7.72
C LYS A 545 4.98 -25.23 -7.49
N SER A 546 4.78 -25.69 -6.25
CA SER A 546 4.65 -27.10 -5.87
C SER A 546 3.21 -27.63 -5.89
N GLY A 547 2.22 -26.84 -6.33
CA GLY A 547 0.79 -27.22 -6.24
C GLY A 547 0.23 -27.26 -4.81
N HIS A 548 0.97 -26.70 -3.86
CA HIS A 548 0.52 -26.49 -2.48
C HIS A 548 0.12 -25.03 -2.29
N VAL A 549 -0.73 -24.76 -1.30
CA VAL A 549 -1.05 -23.39 -0.86
C VAL A 549 0.23 -22.62 -0.58
N ILE A 550 0.26 -21.33 -0.93
CA ILE A 550 1.38 -20.41 -0.64
C ILE A 550 1.81 -20.54 0.83
N GLY A 551 3.12 -20.61 1.09
CA GLY A 551 3.66 -20.69 2.46
C GLY A 551 3.83 -19.31 3.10
N ASP A 552 4.22 -19.28 4.39
CA ASP A 552 4.61 -18.06 5.11
C ASP A 552 6.05 -18.16 5.65
N GLU A 553 6.89 -17.16 5.35
CA GLU A 553 8.28 -17.10 5.80
C GLU A 553 8.43 -16.89 7.31
N ALA A 554 7.42 -16.30 7.97
CA ALA A 554 7.43 -16.08 9.41
C ALA A 554 7.15 -17.38 10.19
N THR A 555 6.02 -18.02 9.89
CA THR A 555 5.53 -19.18 10.65
C THR A 555 6.05 -20.54 10.15
N SER A 556 6.68 -20.59 8.96
CA SER A 556 7.06 -21.85 8.28
C SER A 556 5.88 -22.79 7.96
N ASN A 557 4.65 -22.30 8.02
CA ASN A 557 3.41 -23.05 7.78
C ASN A 557 2.76 -22.66 6.44
N SER A 558 1.64 -23.31 6.12
CA SER A 558 0.71 -22.82 5.10
C SER A 558 0.16 -21.45 5.49
N SER A 559 0.14 -20.50 4.54
CA SER A 559 -0.48 -19.20 4.75
C SER A 559 -1.99 -19.23 4.47
N THR A 560 -2.66 -18.11 4.74
CA THR A 560 -4.12 -17.92 4.75
C THR A 560 -4.54 -16.73 3.88
N PRO A 561 -5.83 -16.59 3.53
CA PRO A 561 -6.36 -15.38 2.91
C PRO A 561 -6.11 -14.06 3.67
N PHE A 562 -5.81 -14.06 4.98
CA PHE A 562 -5.37 -12.83 5.67
C PHE A 562 -3.89 -12.50 5.43
N ASP A 563 -3.11 -13.43 4.89
CA ASP A 563 -1.73 -13.23 4.46
C ASP A 563 -1.65 -12.92 2.95
N PHE A 564 -2.46 -13.62 2.13
CA PHE A 564 -2.38 -13.58 0.66
C PHE A 564 -3.58 -12.96 -0.07
N GLY A 565 -4.69 -12.64 0.59
CA GLY A 565 -5.92 -12.17 -0.04
C GLY A 565 -6.56 -13.25 -0.94
N SER A 566 -6.75 -12.94 -2.22
CA SER A 566 -7.11 -13.92 -3.25
C SER A 566 -5.92 -14.72 -3.80
N GLY A 567 -4.68 -14.38 -3.46
CA GLY A 567 -3.46 -15.10 -3.86
C GLY A 567 -2.47 -14.25 -4.64
N LEU A 568 -1.49 -14.89 -5.28
CA LEU A 568 -0.57 -14.23 -6.21
C LEU A 568 -1.30 -13.86 -7.51
N VAL A 569 -1.16 -12.61 -7.94
CA VAL A 569 -1.78 -12.11 -9.19
C VAL A 569 -1.32 -12.89 -10.43
N ASP A 570 -2.27 -13.46 -11.18
CA ASP A 570 -2.05 -13.92 -12.56
C ASP A 570 -2.58 -12.85 -13.54
N PRO A 571 -1.69 -12.10 -14.22
CA PRO A 571 -2.10 -11.07 -15.16
C PRO A 571 -2.59 -11.62 -16.50
N VAL A 572 -2.16 -12.82 -16.91
CA VAL A 572 -2.57 -13.41 -18.19
C VAL A 572 -4.02 -13.87 -18.10
N SER A 573 -4.41 -14.51 -17.00
CA SER A 573 -5.81 -14.86 -16.75
C SER A 573 -6.68 -13.63 -16.49
N ALA A 574 -6.15 -12.58 -15.84
CA ALA A 574 -6.89 -11.34 -15.56
C ALA A 574 -7.31 -10.55 -16.83
N LEU A 575 -6.76 -10.87 -18.01
CA LEU A 575 -7.16 -10.28 -19.29
C LEU A 575 -8.58 -10.72 -19.72
N ASP A 576 -8.96 -11.97 -19.48
CA ASP A 576 -10.32 -12.49 -19.68
C ASP A 576 -10.76 -13.32 -18.46
N PRO A 577 -11.17 -12.65 -17.36
CA PRO A 577 -11.62 -13.33 -16.16
C PRO A 577 -12.99 -13.99 -16.34
N GLY A 578 -13.68 -13.77 -17.47
CA GLY A 578 -15.04 -14.25 -17.70
C GLY A 578 -16.10 -13.44 -16.94
N LEU A 579 -16.07 -13.44 -15.60
CA LEU A 579 -16.97 -12.65 -14.74
C LEU A 579 -16.19 -11.62 -13.91
N VAL A 580 -16.84 -10.50 -13.59
CA VAL A 580 -16.35 -9.52 -12.60
C VAL A 580 -17.43 -9.10 -11.60
N TYR A 581 -17.01 -8.90 -10.35
CA TYR A 581 -17.79 -8.26 -9.28
C TYR A 581 -17.62 -6.74 -9.39
N ASP A 582 -18.42 -6.14 -10.28
CA ASP A 582 -18.42 -4.71 -10.55
C ASP A 582 -19.19 -3.91 -9.47
N LEU A 583 -18.73 -2.69 -9.16
CA LEU A 583 -19.26 -1.81 -8.11
C LEU A 583 -19.40 -0.38 -8.63
N SER A 584 -20.52 0.26 -8.31
CA SER A 584 -20.74 1.69 -8.55
C SER A 584 -20.42 2.52 -7.29
N VAL A 585 -20.29 3.84 -7.44
CA VAL A 585 -20.16 4.79 -6.31
C VAL A 585 -21.28 4.56 -5.28
N ARG A 586 -22.51 4.33 -5.74
CA ARG A 586 -23.69 4.08 -4.92
C ARG A 586 -23.59 2.83 -4.04
N ASP A 587 -22.80 1.84 -4.44
CA ASP A 587 -22.62 0.62 -3.67
C ASP A 587 -21.60 0.84 -2.52
N TYR A 588 -20.62 1.74 -2.71
CA TYR A 588 -19.78 2.23 -1.62
C TYR A 588 -20.52 3.23 -0.70
N GLU A 589 -21.42 4.07 -1.24
CA GLU A 589 -22.32 4.90 -0.43
C GLU A 589 -23.18 4.05 0.51
N ARG A 590 -23.77 2.95 0.02
CA ARG A 590 -24.50 1.96 0.84
C ARG A 590 -23.62 1.31 1.89
N PHE A 591 -22.42 0.86 1.53
CA PHE A 591 -21.45 0.31 2.48
C PHE A 591 -21.15 1.31 3.62
N LEU A 592 -20.96 2.60 3.29
CA LEU A 592 -20.78 3.67 4.28
C LEU A 592 -22.03 3.91 5.15
N CYS A 593 -23.24 3.61 4.67
CA CYS A 593 -24.46 3.59 5.48
C CYS A 593 -24.52 2.39 6.44
N GLY A 594 -23.87 1.27 6.10
CA GLY A 594 -23.73 0.10 6.97
C GLY A 594 -22.75 0.27 8.12
N LEU A 595 -21.84 1.25 8.03
CA LEU A 595 -20.92 1.60 9.11
C LEU A 595 -21.61 2.50 10.15
N ASN A 596 -21.17 2.42 11.40
CA ASN A 596 -21.62 3.27 12.51
C ASN A 596 -21.05 4.70 12.44
N TYR A 597 -21.07 5.29 11.24
CA TYR A 597 -20.58 6.64 10.95
C TYR A 597 -21.73 7.65 11.04
N SER A 598 -21.42 8.88 11.45
CA SER A 598 -22.37 9.99 11.34
C SER A 598 -22.60 10.38 9.86
N SER A 599 -23.69 11.08 9.57
CA SER A 599 -23.92 11.69 8.23
C SER A 599 -22.75 12.58 7.82
N ARG A 600 -22.22 13.33 8.78
CA ARG A 600 -21.03 14.19 8.69
C ARG A 600 -19.77 13.38 8.30
N ALA A 601 -19.49 12.28 8.98
CA ALA A 601 -18.38 11.37 8.66
C ALA A 601 -18.53 10.67 7.30
N ARG A 602 -19.74 10.22 6.92
CA ARG A 602 -20.01 9.70 5.56
C ARG A 602 -19.72 10.75 4.49
N SER A 603 -20.25 11.95 4.67
CA SER A 603 -20.03 13.08 3.75
C SER A 603 -18.56 13.50 3.69
N THR A 604 -17.77 13.25 4.75
CA THR A 604 -16.31 13.42 4.78
C THR A 604 -15.57 12.50 3.81
N VAL A 605 -16.06 11.27 3.60
CA VAL A 605 -15.51 10.37 2.57
C VAL A 605 -16.00 10.77 1.18
N THR A 606 -17.32 10.85 0.97
CA THR A 606 -17.91 10.93 -0.38
C THR A 606 -17.83 12.30 -1.04
N ARG A 607 -17.65 13.38 -0.27
CA ARG A 607 -17.68 14.78 -0.76
C ARG A 607 -19.05 15.22 -1.32
N SER A 608 -20.07 14.37 -1.13
CA SER A 608 -21.47 14.56 -1.46
C SER A 608 -22.33 14.43 -0.19
N HIS A 609 -23.44 15.17 -0.11
CA HIS A 609 -24.51 14.81 0.82
C HIS A 609 -25.39 13.76 0.16
N PHE A 610 -25.53 12.60 0.81
CA PHE A 610 -26.41 11.53 0.36
C PHE A 610 -27.21 10.95 1.53
N SER A 611 -28.44 10.51 1.28
CA SER A 611 -29.33 9.97 2.30
C SER A 611 -29.22 8.45 2.37
N CYS A 612 -28.85 7.93 3.53
CA CYS A 612 -29.06 6.52 3.85
C CYS A 612 -30.55 6.20 3.95
N SER A 613 -30.92 4.96 3.61
CA SER A 613 -32.26 4.45 3.91
C SER A 613 -32.52 4.48 5.42
N LYS A 614 -33.75 4.82 5.83
CA LYS A 614 -34.18 4.64 7.23
C LYS A 614 -34.43 3.17 7.55
N ASP A 615 -34.93 2.42 6.57
CA ASP A 615 -34.96 0.96 6.63
C ASP A 615 -33.55 0.44 6.37
N SER A 616 -32.85 0.04 7.44
CA SER A 616 -31.55 -0.65 7.35
C SER A 616 -31.79 -2.05 6.77
N THR A 617 -31.58 -2.20 5.46
CA THR A 617 -31.82 -3.47 4.79
C THR A 617 -30.62 -4.40 4.92
N THR A 618 -30.81 -5.70 4.69
CA THR A 618 -29.68 -6.64 4.61
C THR A 618 -28.68 -6.29 3.50
N ARG A 619 -29.06 -5.45 2.52
CA ARG A 619 -28.18 -4.99 1.43
C ARG A 619 -27.27 -3.81 1.82
N ASP A 620 -27.55 -3.13 2.92
CA ASP A 620 -26.75 -2.00 3.40
C ASP A 620 -25.62 -2.44 4.36
N ARG A 621 -25.58 -3.71 4.77
CA ARG A 621 -24.51 -4.28 5.62
C ARG A 621 -23.14 -4.29 4.94
N PRO A 622 -22.02 -4.10 5.66
CA PRO A 622 -20.67 -4.15 5.08
C PRO A 622 -20.37 -5.44 4.29
N SER A 623 -20.75 -6.61 4.82
CA SER A 623 -20.62 -7.93 4.16
C SER A 623 -21.44 -8.09 2.87
N SER A 624 -22.43 -7.22 2.64
CA SER A 624 -23.26 -7.20 1.43
C SER A 624 -22.70 -6.31 0.30
N LEU A 625 -21.60 -5.60 0.53
CA LEU A 625 -20.84 -4.95 -0.56
C LEU A 625 -20.50 -6.00 -1.63
N ASN A 626 -20.63 -5.65 -2.92
CA ASN A 626 -20.38 -6.57 -4.03
C ASN A 626 -18.88 -6.81 -4.28
N TYR A 627 -18.18 -7.31 -3.26
CA TYR A 627 -16.73 -7.56 -3.26
C TYR A 627 -16.40 -8.94 -3.84
N PRO A 628 -15.27 -9.10 -4.56
CA PRO A 628 -14.82 -10.38 -5.12
C PRO A 628 -14.30 -11.39 -4.08
N SER A 629 -14.31 -11.03 -2.79
CA SER A 629 -14.06 -11.92 -1.66
C SER A 629 -15.21 -11.85 -0.65
N PHE A 630 -15.20 -12.75 0.31
CA PHE A 630 -16.16 -12.82 1.40
C PHE A 630 -15.43 -12.86 2.73
N SER A 631 -15.80 -11.99 3.66
CA SER A 631 -15.52 -12.18 5.08
C SER A 631 -16.82 -12.05 5.87
N VAL A 632 -17.02 -12.96 6.81
CA VAL A 632 -18.19 -13.02 7.69
C VAL A 632 -17.70 -13.16 9.12
N VAL A 633 -18.15 -12.24 9.98
CA VAL A 633 -17.99 -12.33 11.43
C VAL A 633 -19.27 -12.86 12.04
N PHE A 634 -19.15 -13.88 12.89
CA PHE A 634 -20.20 -14.32 13.80
C PHE A 634 -19.83 -13.94 15.23
N ASP A 635 -20.71 -13.18 15.87
CA ASP A 635 -20.68 -12.89 17.30
C ASP A 635 -21.26 -14.09 18.08
N LEU A 636 -20.42 -14.67 18.95
CA LEU A 636 -20.74 -15.87 19.74
C LEU A 636 -21.71 -15.62 20.90
N SER A 637 -22.15 -14.38 21.14
CA SER A 637 -23.29 -14.10 22.01
C SER A 637 -24.63 -14.55 21.41
N GLN A 638 -24.67 -14.78 20.08
CA GLN A 638 -25.91 -15.00 19.33
C GLN A 638 -26.24 -16.49 19.17
N LYS A 639 -27.53 -16.84 19.29
CA LYS A 639 -27.98 -18.25 19.32
C LYS A 639 -27.99 -18.97 17.96
N ALA A 640 -27.70 -18.28 16.85
CA ALA A 640 -27.77 -18.85 15.50
C ALA A 640 -26.70 -18.25 14.58
N TYR A 641 -25.78 -19.08 14.10
CA TYR A 641 -24.63 -18.66 13.27
C TYR A 641 -24.90 -18.86 11.77
N THR A 642 -26.03 -18.34 11.28
CA THR A 642 -26.40 -18.40 9.87
C THR A 642 -26.52 -16.98 9.31
N THR A 643 -25.85 -16.70 8.20
CA THR A 643 -26.02 -15.46 7.43
C THR A 643 -26.13 -15.75 5.93
N THR A 644 -26.71 -14.82 5.18
CA THR A 644 -26.81 -14.90 3.72
C THR A 644 -26.35 -13.60 3.10
N VAL A 645 -25.38 -13.67 2.19
CA VAL A 645 -24.81 -12.53 1.47
C VAL A 645 -25.18 -12.63 -0.02
N SER A 646 -25.62 -11.51 -0.60
CA SER A 646 -25.83 -11.37 -2.05
C SER A 646 -24.54 -10.93 -2.75
N ARG A 647 -24.38 -11.33 -4.01
CA ARG A 647 -23.40 -10.78 -4.96
C ARG A 647 -24.01 -10.69 -6.36
N THR A 648 -23.52 -9.74 -7.15
CA THR A 648 -23.87 -9.57 -8.57
C THR A 648 -22.62 -9.68 -9.44
N VAL A 649 -22.60 -10.67 -10.33
CA VAL A 649 -21.51 -10.88 -11.29
C VAL A 649 -21.90 -10.39 -12.68
N THR A 650 -20.95 -9.75 -13.37
CA THR A 650 -21.11 -9.23 -14.73
C THR A 650 -20.27 -10.07 -15.69
N ASN A 651 -20.87 -10.66 -16.72
CA ASN A 651 -20.11 -11.42 -17.73
C ASN A 651 -19.38 -10.48 -18.69
N VAL A 652 -18.06 -10.38 -18.55
CA VAL A 652 -17.16 -9.64 -19.44
C VAL A 652 -16.48 -10.53 -20.48
N GLY A 653 -16.61 -11.84 -20.38
CA GLY A 653 -16.15 -12.82 -21.36
C GLY A 653 -17.18 -13.09 -22.48
N PRO A 654 -17.13 -14.30 -23.09
CA PRO A 654 -18.01 -14.69 -24.20
C PRO A 654 -19.51 -14.69 -23.87
N ALA A 655 -20.33 -14.47 -24.91
CA ALA A 655 -21.79 -14.62 -24.84
C ALA A 655 -22.22 -16.10 -24.85
N LYS A 656 -23.46 -16.36 -24.42
CA LYS A 656 -24.06 -17.71 -24.24
C LYS A 656 -23.32 -18.61 -23.24
N SER A 657 -22.57 -18.02 -22.31
CA SER A 657 -21.72 -18.72 -21.34
C SER A 657 -22.51 -19.31 -20.16
N LEU A 658 -22.12 -20.50 -19.68
CA LEU A 658 -22.72 -21.15 -18.51
C LEU A 658 -21.66 -21.38 -17.43
N TYR A 659 -21.79 -20.71 -16.29
CA TYR A 659 -20.93 -20.91 -15.13
C TYR A 659 -21.61 -21.81 -14.10
N THR A 660 -20.85 -22.70 -13.47
CA THR A 660 -21.31 -23.56 -12.37
C THR A 660 -20.47 -23.29 -11.12
N ALA A 661 -21.13 -23.16 -9.96
CA ALA A 661 -20.48 -22.92 -8.68
C ALA A 661 -19.97 -24.22 -8.03
N ARG A 662 -18.75 -24.16 -7.49
CA ARG A 662 -18.17 -25.12 -6.56
C ARG A 662 -17.71 -24.35 -5.32
N VAL A 663 -18.04 -24.85 -4.13
CA VAL A 663 -17.54 -24.28 -2.87
C VAL A 663 -16.66 -25.32 -2.16
N VAL A 664 -15.53 -24.87 -1.64
CA VAL A 664 -14.72 -25.61 -0.66
C VAL A 664 -14.97 -24.93 0.70
N ALA A 665 -15.73 -25.59 1.57
CA ALA A 665 -16.10 -25.07 2.89
C ALA A 665 -15.15 -25.59 3.99
N PRO A 666 -14.81 -24.77 5.01
CA PRO A 666 -13.98 -25.21 6.12
C PRO A 666 -14.68 -26.20 7.06
N ARG A 667 -13.87 -26.92 7.84
CA ARG A 667 -14.32 -27.97 8.76
C ARG A 667 -15.14 -27.42 9.93
N GLY A 668 -16.46 -27.48 9.81
CA GLY A 668 -17.41 -27.00 10.82
C GLY A 668 -18.43 -26.01 10.26
N VAL A 669 -18.25 -25.57 9.02
CA VAL A 669 -19.16 -24.66 8.31
C VAL A 669 -19.85 -25.39 7.17
N GLU A 670 -21.14 -25.09 6.98
CA GLU A 670 -21.90 -25.42 5.79
C GLU A 670 -22.08 -24.16 4.94
N ILE A 671 -21.82 -24.24 3.63
CA ILE A 671 -21.94 -23.11 2.71
C ILE A 671 -22.73 -23.56 1.48
N THR A 672 -23.77 -22.83 1.12
CA THR A 672 -24.61 -23.12 -0.06
C THR A 672 -24.78 -21.89 -0.94
N VAL A 673 -24.84 -22.10 -2.27
CA VAL A 673 -24.97 -21.01 -3.27
C VAL A 673 -26.20 -21.24 -4.13
N LYS A 674 -27.03 -20.20 -4.29
CA LYS A 674 -28.28 -20.22 -5.04
C LYS A 674 -28.41 -18.99 -5.96
N PRO A 675 -28.69 -19.16 -7.27
CA PRO A 675 -28.63 -20.43 -8.01
C PRO A 675 -27.19 -20.96 -8.08
N SER A 676 -27.00 -22.28 -8.23
CA SER A 676 -25.67 -22.90 -8.38
C SER A 676 -25.14 -22.87 -9.82
N LYS A 677 -25.91 -22.30 -10.75
CA LYS A 677 -25.57 -22.12 -12.18
C LYS A 677 -26.02 -20.74 -12.65
N LEU A 678 -25.23 -20.10 -13.51
CA LEU A 678 -25.50 -18.77 -14.07
C LEU A 678 -25.31 -18.81 -15.60
N GLU A 679 -26.35 -18.46 -16.37
CA GLU A 679 -26.35 -18.55 -17.83
C GLU A 679 -26.49 -17.18 -18.51
N PHE A 680 -25.39 -16.65 -19.02
CA PHE A 680 -25.32 -15.31 -19.61
C PHE A 680 -25.52 -15.38 -21.12
N GLN A 681 -26.64 -14.87 -21.62
CA GLN A 681 -26.95 -14.87 -23.06
C GLN A 681 -26.13 -13.82 -23.84
N LYS A 682 -25.66 -12.75 -23.18
CA LYS A 682 -24.86 -11.68 -23.80
C LYS A 682 -23.71 -11.20 -22.89
N ARG A 683 -22.71 -10.55 -23.51
CA ARG A 683 -21.67 -9.78 -22.79
C ARG A 683 -22.31 -8.61 -22.02
N ASN A 684 -21.71 -8.22 -20.91
CA ASN A 684 -22.17 -7.20 -19.96
C ASN A 684 -23.54 -7.50 -19.31
N GLN A 685 -24.08 -8.72 -19.44
CA GLN A 685 -25.22 -9.16 -18.65
C GLN A 685 -24.80 -9.35 -17.19
N LYS A 686 -25.59 -8.82 -16.26
CA LYS A 686 -25.43 -9.01 -14.82
C LYS A 686 -26.38 -10.12 -14.32
N MET A 687 -25.95 -10.87 -13.30
CA MET A 687 -26.79 -11.83 -12.57
C MET A 687 -26.48 -11.79 -11.07
N GLU A 688 -27.52 -11.89 -10.23
CA GLU A 688 -27.40 -11.98 -8.78
C GLU A 688 -27.36 -13.45 -8.33
N PHE A 689 -26.53 -13.75 -7.34
CA PHE A 689 -26.57 -14.99 -6.57
C PHE A 689 -26.48 -14.71 -5.07
N GLN A 690 -26.95 -15.65 -4.26
CA GLN A 690 -26.88 -15.62 -2.81
C GLN A 690 -26.02 -16.76 -2.31
N MET A 691 -25.17 -16.49 -1.32
CA MET A 691 -24.41 -17.49 -0.58
C MET A 691 -24.87 -17.47 0.87
N SER A 692 -25.36 -18.61 1.35
CA SER A 692 -25.74 -18.82 2.75
C SER A 692 -24.65 -19.60 3.47
N ILE A 693 -24.15 -19.05 4.56
CA ILE A 693 -23.11 -19.61 5.42
C ILE A 693 -23.73 -19.95 6.78
N THR A 694 -23.56 -21.18 7.23
CA THR A 694 -23.97 -21.65 8.57
C THR A 694 -22.78 -22.28 9.29
N ALA A 695 -22.30 -21.65 10.36
CA ALA A 695 -21.30 -22.26 11.25
C ALA A 695 -21.97 -23.17 12.30
N LYS A 696 -21.41 -24.36 12.54
CA LYS A 696 -21.89 -25.28 13.58
C LYS A 696 -21.28 -24.88 14.92
N SER A 697 -22.12 -24.82 15.97
CA SER A 697 -21.65 -24.57 17.34
C SER A 697 -20.60 -25.60 17.72
N SER A 698 -19.36 -25.16 17.92
CA SER A 698 -18.22 -26.03 18.19
C SER A 698 -17.07 -25.27 18.86
N ARG A 699 -16.71 -25.73 20.06
CA ARG A 699 -15.81 -25.11 21.07
C ARG A 699 -16.19 -23.68 21.51
N SER A 700 -15.93 -23.41 22.78
CA SER A 700 -15.78 -22.04 23.28
C SER A 700 -14.48 -21.46 22.75
N VAL A 701 -14.58 -20.35 22.02
CA VAL A 701 -13.52 -19.34 21.93
C VAL A 701 -13.39 -18.68 23.31
N ALA A 702 -12.26 -18.05 23.68
CA ALA A 702 -12.21 -17.27 24.92
C ALA A 702 -12.77 -15.85 24.73
N ALA A 703 -13.19 -15.19 25.81
CA ALA A 703 -13.59 -13.79 25.75
C ALA A 703 -12.42 -12.90 25.27
N GLY A 704 -12.64 -12.13 24.20
CA GLY A 704 -11.62 -11.34 23.53
C GLY A 704 -10.85 -12.07 22.41
N GLU A 705 -11.07 -13.37 22.20
CA GLU A 705 -10.45 -14.13 21.10
C GLU A 705 -11.34 -14.21 19.84
N SER A 706 -10.71 -14.58 18.72
CA SER A 706 -11.36 -14.77 17.41
C SER A 706 -10.81 -16.01 16.71
N GLU A 707 -11.64 -17.03 16.47
CA GLU A 707 -11.26 -18.17 15.61
C GLU A 707 -11.69 -17.90 14.16
N THR A 708 -10.76 -17.87 13.21
CA THR A 708 -11.08 -17.73 11.78
C THR A 708 -10.81 -19.01 11.00
N GLN A 709 -11.77 -19.41 10.17
CA GLN A 709 -11.64 -20.51 9.22
C GLN A 709 -11.81 -20.02 7.78
N PHE A 710 -11.21 -20.73 6.81
CA PHE A 710 -11.13 -20.27 5.43
C PHE A 710 -11.68 -21.29 4.42
N GLY A 711 -12.26 -20.78 3.32
CA GLY A 711 -12.76 -21.55 2.19
C GLY A 711 -12.66 -20.77 0.88
N VAL A 712 -13.22 -21.31 -0.20
CA VAL A 712 -13.24 -20.64 -1.52
C VAL A 712 -14.51 -20.98 -2.30
N LEU A 713 -15.11 -19.96 -2.93
CA LEU A 713 -16.12 -20.10 -3.98
C LEU A 713 -15.42 -20.02 -5.33
N ILE A 714 -15.72 -20.96 -6.23
CA ILE A 714 -15.18 -21.03 -7.59
C ILE A 714 -16.35 -21.13 -8.57
N TRP A 715 -16.44 -20.18 -9.50
CA TRP A 715 -17.30 -20.30 -10.68
C TRP A 715 -16.45 -20.77 -11.88
N SER A 716 -16.72 -21.97 -12.38
CA SER A 716 -16.06 -22.50 -13.59
C SER A 716 -16.96 -22.30 -14.81
N ASN A 717 -16.43 -21.77 -15.91
CA ASN A 717 -17.12 -21.75 -17.19
C ASN A 717 -17.20 -23.19 -17.74
N THR A 718 -18.42 -23.69 -17.89
CA THR A 718 -18.74 -25.05 -18.34
C THR A 718 -19.25 -25.11 -19.78
N ARG A 719 -19.50 -23.96 -20.41
CA ARG A 719 -19.98 -23.85 -21.80
C ARG A 719 -19.56 -22.51 -22.38
N GLY A 720 -18.61 -22.49 -23.32
CA GLY A 720 -18.16 -21.28 -24.01
C GLY A 720 -16.80 -20.71 -23.57
N GLY A 721 -16.01 -21.46 -22.80
CA GLY A 721 -14.64 -21.06 -22.44
C GLY A 721 -14.02 -21.97 -21.37
N ARG A 722 -12.95 -21.50 -20.72
CA ARG A 722 -12.23 -22.18 -19.62
C ARG A 722 -12.00 -21.28 -18.39
N GLN A 723 -12.63 -20.11 -18.36
CA GLN A 723 -12.44 -19.12 -17.30
C GLN A 723 -12.87 -19.68 -15.94
N MET A 724 -12.09 -19.37 -14.89
CA MET A 724 -12.40 -19.69 -13.50
C MET A 724 -12.33 -18.41 -12.68
N VAL A 725 -13.38 -18.18 -11.88
CA VAL A 725 -13.54 -16.97 -11.06
C VAL A 725 -13.55 -17.41 -9.60
N GLN A 726 -12.46 -17.16 -8.89
CA GLN A 726 -12.23 -17.60 -7.52
C GLN A 726 -12.47 -16.47 -6.53
N SER A 727 -13.08 -16.78 -5.39
CA SER A 727 -13.39 -15.82 -4.34
C SER A 727 -13.07 -16.44 -2.97
N PRO A 728 -12.02 -15.98 -2.26
CA PRO A 728 -11.71 -16.49 -0.93
C PRO A 728 -12.83 -16.13 0.05
N ILE A 729 -13.03 -17.01 1.03
CA ILE A 729 -14.02 -16.89 2.09
C ILE A 729 -13.28 -16.95 3.44
N ALA A 730 -13.39 -15.92 4.26
CA ALA A 730 -12.99 -15.90 5.66
C ALA A 730 -14.25 -15.95 6.55
N ILE A 731 -14.19 -16.74 7.62
CA ILE A 731 -15.31 -16.96 8.54
C ILE A 731 -14.78 -16.89 9.96
N SER A 732 -14.89 -15.71 10.56
CA SER A 732 -14.42 -15.40 11.91
C SER A 732 -15.53 -15.61 12.93
N ARG A 733 -15.20 -16.21 14.07
CA ARG A 733 -16.08 -16.42 15.22
C ARG A 733 -15.46 -15.71 16.42
N GLN A 734 -16.07 -14.60 16.85
CA GLN A 734 -15.57 -13.71 17.89
C GLN A 734 -16.42 -13.86 19.14
N GLN A 735 -15.79 -13.88 20.32
CA GLN A 735 -16.48 -13.66 21.58
C GLN A 735 -16.12 -12.26 22.10
N PRO A 736 -17.08 -11.32 22.15
CA PRO A 736 -16.87 -10.02 22.82
C PRO A 736 -16.43 -10.17 24.28
N PHE A 737 -15.80 -9.11 24.81
CA PHE A 737 -15.50 -8.95 26.23
C PHE A 737 -16.78 -8.70 27.06
#